data_AF-A0A556UFB0-F1
#
_entry.id   AF-A0A556UFB0-F1
#
_cell.length_a   1.000
_cell.length_b   1.000
_cell.length_c   1.000
_cell.angle_alpha   90.00
_cell.angle_beta   90.00
_cell.angle_gamma   90.00
#
_symmetry.space_group_name_H-M   'P 1'
#
loop_
_entity.id
_entity.type
_entity.pdbx_description
1 polymer ?
#
loop_
_entity_poly.entity_id
_entity_poly.type
_entity_poly.pdbx_seq_one_letter_code
_entity_poly.pdbx_strand_id
1 'polypeptide(L)'
;MSANSSRRYFSVQQTESYSETAATRFSAWTPITNKPSNQQDCLWAPKCIRQGWFLTYGISEKEYGAWKKHYISCACTLDFLSPREAADMYGTLNETLPQLEEEEEKRTEYLIRRTIGEKIVAHKKAELKSRRAWLTTSKGTYSSSLRQTSSLLPLSRTSSLVQLGMVLCGALVSVVPLLYDYSGTTLEALLCLIEKAIKGRAIQSIGILAEGNSEEIHLIQGLSITEKSILKPHVREFWEKLCGWVVPASEAGALDIFLPLAASVAGMALISKLSSLTGLSVRAPSGTCTGSYQHILSEWLGNGDFPPLIYLNEAPLVSWCRQAEGIEQTLQVLRKQLEPQLQRLSYETRGRTLGLFLWDRINLPVVNLKSEVMLILIEGLLALMKEPTDNPVEFLGKFLLRKDADDTVKKSEILTESATCSFNHETPKNLFGEADQRSSVFVELLNSEKAYVRLLQAIHSVYYIPLRAALDSNRAIISSANLVMVFNPILDILEANSSFLQDLTQRSEEWSRLHCVGDVFVRFCAKLRAYTNFFNNYSTAIRTIDKCKEMLPAFRAFIKRHDRTFATRMLSLQELFLSPAKRVEEYVTLLQSLMLHTPPGHPDHTHTSAALDTLWNYRNFIHKLQKSLNQEEKLLEVQKSIQGCPNLQEAGRYMITMQDVVLLTCLNEDIALSLRMYECVKELGLFLFNDVVVLTEKRETHVPFSLAVKTSHTFLASVSLHSLSVTDMVDTKYVKNSFLLVSPNRQWTCATDRDEDKTRWLCALNSAKHAAEHN
;
A
#
# COMPACT_ATOMS: atom_id res chain seq x y z
N MET A 1 23.68 -36.96 -54.27
CA MET A 1 22.55 -36.89 -55.21
C MET A 1 21.35 -36.49 -54.37
N SER A 2 21.01 -35.19 -54.40
CA SER A 2 19.95 -34.64 -55.27
C SER A 2 18.58 -34.80 -54.57
N ALA A 3 17.70 -33.83 -54.48
CA ALA A 3 17.64 -32.49 -55.03
C ALA A 3 16.36 -31.83 -54.48
N ASN A 4 16.22 -30.57 -54.85
CA ASN A 4 15.01 -29.73 -54.85
C ASN A 4 14.79 -28.91 -53.57
N SER A 5 14.75 -27.58 -53.62
CA SER A 5 14.78 -26.68 -54.78
C SER A 5 15.10 -25.25 -54.33
N SER A 6 16.00 -24.62 -55.11
CA SER A 6 16.05 -23.21 -55.54
C SER A 6 15.24 -22.17 -54.75
N ARG A 7 15.84 -21.06 -54.29
CA ARG A 7 16.27 -19.96 -55.17
C ARG A 7 17.34 -19.07 -54.55
N ARG A 8 18.25 -18.61 -55.43
CA ARG A 8 19.30 -17.61 -55.23
C ARG A 8 18.75 -16.18 -55.36
N TYR A 9 19.39 -15.27 -54.62
CA TYR A 9 19.81 -13.90 -54.97
C TYR A 9 19.04 -13.14 -56.07
N PHE A 10 18.57 -11.94 -55.74
CA PHE A 10 18.93 -10.71 -56.47
C PHE A 10 18.74 -9.47 -55.59
N SER A 11 19.63 -8.51 -55.84
CA SER A 11 19.86 -7.25 -55.15
C SER A 11 19.12 -6.08 -55.81
N VAL A 12 18.89 -5.03 -55.01
CA VAL A 12 19.05 -3.61 -55.35
C VAL A 12 17.94 -2.89 -56.17
N GLN A 13 17.46 -1.82 -55.53
CA GLN A 13 17.04 -0.51 -56.03
C GLN A 13 15.67 -0.25 -56.65
N GLN A 14 15.19 0.94 -56.25
CA GLN A 14 14.20 1.83 -56.88
C GLN A 14 12.74 1.34 -56.76
N THR A 15 11.77 2.16 -56.36
CA THR A 15 11.67 3.62 -56.38
C THR A 15 10.48 4.03 -55.53
N GLU A 16 10.61 5.20 -54.91
CA GLU A 16 9.57 6.21 -54.70
C GLU A 16 8.29 5.97 -55.50
N SER A 17 7.12 5.99 -54.83
CA SER A 17 5.90 6.70 -55.30
C SER A 17 4.63 6.36 -54.51
N TYR A 18 4.65 6.30 -53.18
CA TYR A 18 3.37 6.22 -52.41
C TYR A 18 3.41 6.98 -51.08
N SER A 19 4.21 8.04 -50.97
CA SER A 19 4.31 8.86 -49.75
C SER A 19 3.69 10.26 -49.85
N GLU A 20 3.14 10.70 -50.99
CA GLU A 20 2.66 12.09 -51.14
C GLU A 20 1.14 12.29 -51.16
N THR A 21 0.32 11.25 -51.33
CA THR A 21 -1.16 11.40 -51.39
C THR A 21 -1.87 11.15 -50.06
N ALA A 22 -1.20 10.56 -49.06
CA ALA A 22 -1.75 10.44 -47.70
C ALA A 22 -1.33 11.63 -46.80
N ALA A 23 -0.14 12.20 -47.03
CA ALA A 23 0.41 13.30 -46.24
C ALA A 23 -0.31 14.65 -46.48
N THR A 24 -0.96 14.83 -47.62
CA THR A 24 -1.70 16.06 -47.96
C THR A 24 -3.14 16.10 -47.43
N ARG A 25 -3.64 15.05 -46.76
CA ARG A 25 -4.93 15.07 -46.05
C ARG A 25 -4.83 15.19 -44.54
N PHE A 26 -3.63 15.13 -43.96
CA PHE A 26 -3.42 15.25 -42.51
C PHE A 26 -2.74 16.56 -42.08
N SER A 27 -2.64 17.56 -42.96
CA SER A 27 -2.11 18.90 -42.67
C SER A 27 -3.13 19.88 -42.07
N ALA A 28 -4.27 19.41 -41.57
CA ALA A 28 -5.39 20.26 -41.13
C ALA A 28 -5.73 20.14 -39.63
N TRP A 29 -4.75 19.85 -38.77
CA TRP A 29 -4.92 19.96 -37.33
C TRP A 29 -4.49 21.35 -36.87
N THR A 30 -5.44 22.28 -36.86
CA THR A 30 -5.21 23.61 -36.29
C THR A 30 -5.47 23.57 -34.78
N PRO A 31 -4.57 24.12 -33.95
CA PRO A 31 -4.86 24.30 -32.54
C PRO A 31 -6.08 25.23 -32.38
N ILE A 32 -6.84 25.07 -31.30
CA ILE A 32 -7.98 25.94 -30.97
C ILE A 32 -7.42 27.33 -30.61
N THR A 33 -7.07 28.14 -31.62
CA THR A 33 -6.46 29.46 -31.42
C THR A 33 -7.30 30.62 -31.94
N ASN A 34 -8.49 30.39 -32.49
CA ASN A 34 -9.36 31.49 -32.90
C ASN A 34 -10.44 31.77 -31.85
N LYS A 35 -10.46 33.05 -31.43
CA LYS A 35 -11.26 33.66 -30.37
C LYS A 35 -12.54 32.89 -30.02
N PRO A 36 -12.70 32.43 -28.76
CA PRO A 36 -13.96 31.83 -28.31
C PRO A 36 -15.07 32.88 -28.38
N SER A 37 -16.10 32.60 -29.19
CA SER A 37 -17.26 33.49 -29.37
C SER A 37 -18.24 33.45 -28.19
N ASN A 38 -18.00 32.60 -27.18
CA ASN A 38 -18.84 32.53 -25.98
C ASN A 38 -18.06 32.19 -24.69
N GLN A 39 -18.54 32.72 -23.54
CA GLN A 39 -17.88 32.61 -22.23
C GLN A 39 -17.67 31.17 -21.73
N GLN A 40 -18.43 30.19 -22.24
CA GLN A 40 -18.27 28.78 -21.89
C GLN A 40 -17.14 28.09 -22.66
N ASP A 41 -16.79 28.52 -23.86
CA ASP A 41 -15.73 27.88 -24.67
C ASP A 41 -14.34 28.16 -24.07
N CYS A 42 -14.15 29.33 -23.46
CA CYS A 42 -12.96 29.70 -22.67
C CYS A 42 -12.71 28.76 -21.48
N LEU A 43 -13.78 28.15 -20.93
CA LEU A 43 -13.71 27.30 -19.73
C LEU A 43 -13.33 25.84 -20.04
N TRP A 44 -13.57 25.41 -21.29
CA TRP A 44 -13.44 24.01 -21.69
C TRP A 44 -12.30 23.73 -22.65
N ALA A 45 -11.96 24.67 -23.56
CA ALA A 45 -10.86 24.48 -24.51
C ALA A 45 -9.52 24.14 -23.81
N PRO A 46 -9.11 24.82 -22.71
CA PRO A 46 -7.89 24.47 -21.98
C PRO A 46 -7.97 23.14 -21.22
N LYS A 47 -9.18 22.59 -20.98
CA LYS A 47 -9.37 21.29 -20.31
C LYS A 47 -9.30 20.13 -21.30
N CYS A 48 -9.82 20.31 -22.51
CA CYS A 48 -9.77 19.32 -23.57
C CYS A 48 -8.34 19.17 -24.15
N ILE A 49 -7.62 20.28 -24.30
CA ILE A 49 -6.21 20.26 -24.77
C ILE A 49 -5.30 19.59 -23.72
N ARG A 50 -5.53 19.83 -22.42
CA ARG A 50 -4.84 19.12 -21.31
C ARG A 50 -5.14 17.62 -21.24
N GLN A 51 -6.21 17.16 -21.89
CA GLN A 51 -6.56 15.73 -22.02
C GLN A 51 -6.11 15.16 -23.39
N GLY A 52 -5.39 15.94 -24.21
CA GLY A 52 -4.84 15.50 -25.50
C GLY A 52 -5.83 15.45 -26.66
N TRP A 53 -6.98 16.13 -26.57
CA TRP A 53 -8.04 16.04 -27.57
C TRP A 53 -7.97 17.21 -28.57
N PHE A 54 -7.64 16.90 -29.84
CA PHE A 54 -7.49 17.87 -30.94
C PHE A 54 -8.58 17.68 -32.01
N LEU A 55 -9.08 18.77 -32.60
CA LEU A 55 -10.13 18.75 -33.64
C LEU A 55 -9.50 18.52 -35.01
N THR A 56 -10.09 17.61 -35.80
CA THR A 56 -9.67 17.30 -37.18
C THR A 56 -10.07 18.38 -38.19
N TYR A 57 -10.78 19.44 -37.77
CA TYR A 57 -11.29 20.52 -38.63
C TYR A 57 -11.42 21.86 -37.88
N GLY A 58 -11.43 22.98 -38.61
CA GLY A 58 -11.63 24.33 -38.07
C GLY A 58 -13.11 24.68 -37.85
N ILE A 59 -13.45 25.20 -36.66
CA ILE A 59 -14.82 25.51 -36.23
C ILE A 59 -15.37 26.72 -37.01
N SER A 60 -16.57 26.61 -37.60
CA SER A 60 -17.25 27.75 -38.25
C SER A 60 -18.02 28.62 -37.25
N GLU A 61 -18.22 29.90 -37.53
CA GLU A 61 -18.83 30.89 -36.61
C GLU A 61 -20.25 30.55 -36.10
N LYS A 62 -20.92 29.53 -36.67
CA LYS A 62 -22.30 29.14 -36.32
C LYS A 62 -22.42 27.77 -35.64
N GLU A 63 -21.32 27.09 -35.33
CA GLU A 63 -21.35 25.81 -34.60
C GLU A 63 -21.40 26.03 -33.08
N TYR A 64 -22.57 26.39 -32.56
CA TYR A 64 -22.85 26.63 -31.14
C TYR A 64 -22.73 25.34 -30.27
N GLY A 65 -21.51 24.87 -30.02
CA GLY A 65 -21.24 23.72 -29.14
C GLY A 65 -21.57 22.35 -29.74
N ALA A 66 -21.77 22.26 -31.07
CA ALA A 66 -22.07 21.01 -31.77
C ALA A 66 -20.88 20.02 -31.80
N TRP A 67 -19.63 20.53 -31.87
CA TRP A 67 -18.39 19.75 -31.79
C TRP A 67 -18.27 18.94 -30.48
N LYS A 68 -18.91 19.40 -29.40
CA LYS A 68 -19.01 18.68 -28.12
C LYS A 68 -19.71 17.33 -28.28
N LYS A 69 -20.71 17.24 -29.17
CA LYS A 69 -21.39 15.97 -29.49
C LYS A 69 -20.52 15.05 -30.35
N HIS A 70 -19.68 15.59 -31.23
CA HIS A 70 -18.69 14.79 -31.99
C HIS A 70 -17.69 14.10 -31.06
N TYR A 71 -17.10 14.80 -30.07
CA TYR A 71 -16.20 14.14 -29.10
C TYR A 71 -16.91 13.22 -28.12
N ILE A 72 -18.10 13.58 -27.65
CA ILE A 72 -18.90 12.69 -26.83
C ILE A 72 -19.29 11.43 -27.64
N SER A 73 -19.45 11.54 -28.97
CA SER A 73 -19.69 10.40 -29.86
C SER A 73 -18.42 9.60 -30.15
N CYS A 74 -17.30 10.23 -30.51
CA CYS A 74 -16.02 9.56 -30.75
C CYS A 74 -15.50 8.84 -29.51
N ALA A 75 -15.71 9.42 -28.33
CA ALA A 75 -15.37 8.77 -27.07
C ALA A 75 -16.35 7.65 -26.67
N CYS A 76 -17.51 7.57 -27.33
CA CYS A 76 -18.46 6.47 -27.23
C CYS A 76 -18.30 5.40 -28.34
N THR A 77 -17.49 5.65 -29.38
CA THR A 77 -17.28 4.74 -30.53
C THR A 77 -15.82 4.72 -30.99
N LEU A 78 -14.88 4.47 -30.08
CA LEU A 78 -13.50 4.08 -30.45
C LEU A 78 -13.48 2.56 -30.65
N ASP A 79 -13.52 2.14 -31.92
CA ASP A 79 -13.21 0.76 -32.30
C ASP A 79 -11.69 0.56 -32.29
N PHE A 80 -11.25 -0.37 -31.46
CA PHE A 80 -9.88 -0.89 -31.41
C PHE A 80 -9.77 -1.99 -32.48
N LEU A 81 -8.69 -1.97 -33.26
CA LEU A 81 -8.31 -3.08 -34.15
C LEU A 81 -7.29 -3.94 -33.43
N SER A 82 -7.53 -5.26 -33.41
CA SER A 82 -6.59 -6.20 -32.81
C SER A 82 -5.25 -6.24 -33.58
N PRO A 83 -4.12 -6.56 -32.93
CA PRO A 83 -2.81 -6.65 -33.57
C PRO A 83 -2.76 -7.57 -34.79
N ARG A 84 -3.62 -8.61 -34.84
CA ARG A 84 -3.78 -9.49 -36.01
C ARG A 84 -4.57 -8.86 -37.15
N GLU A 85 -5.66 -8.15 -36.89
CA GLU A 85 -6.40 -7.41 -37.93
C GLU A 85 -5.53 -6.28 -38.50
N ALA A 86 -4.67 -5.69 -37.67
CA ALA A 86 -3.63 -4.78 -38.13
C ALA A 86 -2.53 -5.52 -38.93
N ALA A 87 -2.07 -6.70 -38.50
CA ALA A 87 -1.05 -7.46 -39.23
C ALA A 87 -1.52 -8.01 -40.60
N ASP A 88 -2.78 -8.45 -40.71
CA ASP A 88 -3.42 -8.89 -41.96
C ASP A 88 -3.71 -7.70 -42.89
N MET A 89 -4.10 -6.55 -42.34
CA MET A 89 -4.42 -5.35 -43.12
C MET A 89 -3.16 -4.57 -43.54
N TYR A 90 -2.07 -4.66 -42.78
CA TYR A 90 -0.80 -3.95 -43.02
C TYR A 90 0.38 -4.86 -43.40
N GLY A 91 0.16 -6.16 -43.57
CA GLY A 91 1.08 -7.11 -44.23
C GLY A 91 2.42 -7.33 -43.52
N THR A 92 2.43 -7.49 -42.20
CA THR A 92 3.66 -7.78 -41.42
C THR A 92 3.71 -9.25 -40.97
N LEU A 93 4.85 -9.92 -41.23
CA LEU A 93 5.03 -11.37 -41.05
C LEU A 93 4.93 -11.81 -39.58
N ASN A 94 4.01 -12.74 -39.29
CA ASN A 94 3.80 -13.36 -37.98
C ASN A 94 4.80 -14.49 -37.71
N GLU A 95 5.41 -14.50 -36.53
CA GLU A 95 5.81 -15.76 -35.87
C GLU A 95 4.57 -16.36 -35.17
N THR A 96 4.36 -17.66 -35.30
CA THR A 96 3.20 -18.35 -34.75
C THR A 96 3.28 -18.44 -33.23
N LEU A 97 2.43 -17.68 -32.53
CA LEU A 97 2.26 -17.74 -31.07
C LEU A 97 1.01 -18.56 -30.65
N PRO A 98 1.01 -19.17 -29.44
CA PRO A 98 -0.01 -20.12 -28.99
C PRO A 98 -1.36 -19.46 -28.64
N GLN A 99 -2.46 -20.21 -28.74
CA GLN A 99 -3.87 -19.79 -28.53
C GLN A 99 -4.17 -19.04 -27.21
N LEU A 100 -3.29 -19.09 -26.20
CA LEU A 100 -3.47 -18.41 -24.91
C LEU A 100 -3.24 -16.90 -24.97
N GLU A 101 -2.36 -16.43 -25.85
CA GLU A 101 -2.10 -14.99 -26.01
C GLU A 101 -3.23 -14.28 -26.80
N GLU A 102 -3.97 -15.05 -27.63
CA GLU A 102 -5.13 -14.56 -28.39
C GLU A 102 -6.35 -14.25 -27.51
N GLU A 103 -6.48 -14.91 -26.35
CA GLU A 103 -7.51 -14.62 -25.35
C GLU A 103 -7.13 -13.47 -24.41
N GLU A 104 -5.83 -13.24 -24.20
CA GLU A 104 -5.34 -12.11 -23.41
C GLU A 104 -5.48 -10.79 -24.16
N GLU A 105 -5.21 -10.76 -25.47
CA GLU A 105 -5.39 -9.56 -26.29
C GLU A 105 -6.85 -9.08 -26.34
N LYS A 106 -7.81 -10.03 -26.47
CA LYS A 106 -9.26 -9.74 -26.44
C LYS A 106 -9.74 -9.23 -25.06
N ARG A 107 -9.08 -9.61 -23.97
CA ARG A 107 -9.39 -9.11 -22.61
C ARG A 107 -8.85 -7.70 -22.37
N THR A 108 -7.68 -7.38 -22.91
CA THR A 108 -7.11 -6.03 -22.82
C THR A 108 -7.94 -5.01 -23.59
N GLU A 109 -8.44 -5.34 -24.78
CA GLU A 109 -9.34 -4.47 -25.56
C GLU A 109 -10.61 -4.10 -24.79
N TYR A 110 -11.29 -5.08 -24.20
CA TYR A 110 -12.56 -4.90 -23.48
C TYR A 110 -12.41 -3.99 -22.24
N LEU A 111 -11.29 -4.12 -21.50
CA LEU A 111 -11.03 -3.31 -20.30
C LEU A 111 -10.82 -1.82 -20.63
N ILE A 112 -10.21 -1.53 -21.78
CA ILE A 112 -9.81 -0.19 -22.16
C ILE A 112 -11.02 0.61 -22.63
N ARG A 113 -11.94 -0.01 -23.39
CA ARG A 113 -13.22 0.60 -23.78
C ARG A 113 -14.10 0.95 -22.57
N ARG A 114 -14.13 0.10 -21.53
CA ARG A 114 -14.88 0.36 -20.29
C ARG A 114 -14.29 1.53 -19.48
N THR A 115 -12.97 1.63 -19.40
CA THR A 115 -12.30 2.63 -18.56
C THR A 115 -12.36 4.05 -19.14
N ILE A 116 -12.37 4.19 -20.48
CA ILE A 116 -12.57 5.48 -21.17
C ILE A 116 -13.98 6.03 -20.91
N GLY A 117 -15.01 5.17 -20.96
CA GLY A 117 -16.39 5.54 -20.64
C GLY A 117 -16.60 6.03 -19.21
N GLU A 118 -15.92 5.41 -18.23
CA GLU A 118 -16.02 5.77 -16.81
C GLU A 118 -15.37 7.13 -16.49
N LYS A 119 -14.25 7.49 -17.15
CA LYS A 119 -13.57 8.79 -16.93
C LYS A 119 -14.36 9.99 -17.47
N ILE A 120 -15.10 9.82 -18.56
CA ILE A 120 -15.93 10.88 -19.17
C ILE A 120 -17.14 11.21 -18.29
N VAL A 121 -17.72 10.21 -17.63
CA VAL A 121 -18.82 10.37 -16.67
C VAL A 121 -18.35 11.06 -15.38
N ALA A 122 -17.14 10.74 -14.91
CA ALA A 122 -16.55 11.36 -13.74
C ALA A 122 -16.28 12.87 -13.93
N HIS A 123 -15.85 13.29 -15.12
CA HIS A 123 -15.58 14.70 -15.43
C HIS A 123 -16.85 15.57 -15.45
N LYS A 124 -18.01 15.03 -15.90
CA LYS A 124 -19.33 15.70 -15.79
C LYS A 124 -19.77 15.89 -14.34
N LYS A 125 -19.37 14.99 -13.43
CA LYS A 125 -19.75 15.01 -12.00
C LYS A 125 -18.99 16.08 -11.21
N ALA A 126 -17.81 16.51 -11.67
CA ALA A 126 -17.00 17.54 -11.03
C ALA A 126 -17.52 18.97 -11.27
N GLU A 127 -18.13 19.25 -12.42
CA GLU A 127 -18.70 20.57 -12.75
C GLU A 127 -19.91 20.98 -11.91
N LEU A 128 -20.68 19.99 -11.45
CA LEU A 128 -21.88 20.18 -10.62
C LEU A 128 -21.56 20.63 -9.18
N LYS A 129 -20.31 20.52 -8.71
CA LYS A 129 -19.89 20.91 -7.35
C LYS A 129 -19.66 22.42 -7.15
N SER A 130 -19.83 23.27 -8.17
CA SER A 130 -19.55 24.73 -8.09
C SER A 130 -20.72 25.63 -7.68
N ARG A 131 -21.89 25.10 -7.28
CA ARG A 131 -23.03 25.94 -6.85
C ARG A 131 -23.27 25.82 -5.34
N ARG A 132 -23.19 26.94 -4.60
CA ARG A 132 -23.57 27.03 -3.17
C ARG A 132 -24.97 27.61 -2.95
N ALA A 133 -25.70 26.90 -2.08
CA ALA A 133 -26.59 27.29 -0.98
C ALA A 133 -27.72 28.31 -1.18
N TRP A 134 -28.97 27.87 -0.95
CA TRP A 134 -30.05 28.69 -0.39
C TRP A 134 -30.81 27.92 0.71
N LEU A 135 -30.46 28.22 1.96
CA LEU A 135 -31.34 28.14 3.13
C LEU A 135 -31.17 29.46 3.87
N THR A 136 -32.05 30.42 3.58
CA THR A 136 -32.26 31.59 4.44
C THR A 136 -33.71 31.59 4.89
N THR A 137 -33.88 31.53 6.21
CA THR A 137 -35.12 31.71 6.94
C THR A 137 -35.84 32.99 6.53
N SER A 138 -37.11 32.89 6.14
CA SER A 138 -38.06 34.01 6.23
C SER A 138 -39.34 33.52 6.90
N LYS A 139 -39.81 34.29 7.90
CA LYS A 139 -41.09 34.09 8.58
C LYS A 139 -42.22 34.33 7.59
N GLY A 140 -43.13 33.36 7.47
CA GLY A 140 -44.38 33.49 6.71
C GLY A 140 -45.46 32.66 7.39
N THR A 141 -46.43 33.36 7.98
CA THR A 141 -47.61 32.81 8.64
C THR A 141 -48.60 32.30 7.59
N TYR A 142 -48.87 31.00 7.51
CA TYR A 142 -50.13 30.46 6.99
C TYR A 142 -50.39 29.04 7.52
N SER A 143 -51.55 28.91 8.17
CA SER A 143 -52.45 27.75 8.22
C SER A 143 -51.95 26.38 8.71
N SER A 144 -52.63 25.93 9.76
CA SER A 144 -52.69 24.61 10.38
C SER A 144 -53.02 23.42 9.45
N SER A 145 -52.62 22.24 9.94
CA SER A 145 -52.99 20.84 9.63
C SER A 145 -52.34 20.12 8.43
N LEU A 146 -51.14 19.58 8.66
CA LEU A 146 -50.68 18.32 8.07
C LEU A 146 -49.96 17.52 9.17
N ARG A 147 -50.50 16.37 9.55
CA ARG A 147 -49.81 15.38 10.40
C ARG A 147 -48.56 14.94 9.62
N GLN A 148 -47.36 15.33 10.07
CA GLN A 148 -46.10 14.92 9.45
C GLN A 148 -45.82 13.45 9.79
N THR A 149 -46.18 12.53 8.88
CA THR A 149 -45.66 11.17 8.91
C THR A 149 -44.24 11.15 8.34
N SER A 150 -43.31 10.48 9.03
CA SER A 150 -41.91 10.33 8.61
C SER A 150 -41.64 8.86 8.29
N SER A 151 -40.78 8.56 7.31
CA SER A 151 -40.32 7.19 7.00
C SER A 151 -38.92 6.97 7.58
N LEU A 152 -38.60 5.76 8.06
CA LEU A 152 -37.29 5.44 8.66
C LEU A 152 -36.53 4.46 7.79
N LEU A 153 -35.21 4.68 7.60
CA LEU A 153 -34.34 3.78 6.83
C LEU A 153 -33.10 3.38 7.64
N PRO A 154 -33.13 2.29 8.44
CA PRO A 154 -31.93 1.74 9.05
C PRO A 154 -30.96 1.15 8.02
N LEU A 155 -29.68 1.52 8.17
CA LEU A 155 -28.56 1.21 7.29
C LEU A 155 -27.40 0.62 8.12
N SER A 156 -27.05 -0.65 7.88
CA SER A 156 -25.87 -1.25 8.50
C SER A 156 -24.57 -0.73 7.89
N ARG A 157 -23.54 -0.55 8.71
CA ARG A 157 -22.18 -0.18 8.30
C ARG A 157 -21.30 -1.43 8.37
N THR A 158 -21.07 -2.05 7.21
CA THR A 158 -20.19 -3.21 7.02
C THR A 158 -19.02 -2.87 6.09
N SER A 159 -17.99 -3.73 6.05
CA SER A 159 -16.84 -3.57 5.15
C SER A 159 -17.18 -3.74 3.67
N SER A 160 -18.34 -4.31 3.33
CA SER A 160 -18.84 -4.47 1.96
C SER A 160 -19.59 -3.21 1.46
N LEU A 161 -20.13 -2.39 2.37
CA LEU A 161 -20.97 -1.23 2.09
C LEU A 161 -20.16 0.09 1.98
N VAL A 162 -19.11 0.10 1.16
CA VAL A 162 -18.21 1.27 0.95
C VAL A 162 -18.94 2.49 0.32
N GLN A 163 -20.24 2.42 0.04
CA GLN A 163 -20.99 3.45 -0.70
C GLN A 163 -22.21 4.05 0.02
N LEU A 164 -22.29 3.95 1.34
CA LEU A 164 -23.34 4.60 2.15
C LEU A 164 -23.51 6.10 1.84
N GLY A 165 -22.44 6.79 1.45
CA GLY A 165 -22.50 8.20 1.05
C GLY A 165 -23.47 8.47 -0.11
N MET A 166 -23.58 7.57 -1.09
CA MET A 166 -24.50 7.74 -2.22
C MET A 166 -25.96 7.45 -1.85
N VAL A 167 -26.19 6.43 -1.01
CA VAL A 167 -27.52 6.10 -0.49
C VAL A 167 -28.03 7.25 0.40
N LEU A 168 -27.18 7.80 1.26
CA LEU A 168 -27.50 8.96 2.10
C LEU A 168 -27.75 10.24 1.28
N CYS A 169 -26.98 10.48 0.20
CA CYS A 169 -27.26 11.60 -0.72
C CYS A 169 -28.57 11.40 -1.50
N GLY A 170 -29.02 10.15 -1.65
CA GLY A 170 -30.23 9.77 -2.35
C GLY A 170 -31.49 9.80 -1.49
N ALA A 171 -31.39 9.86 -0.16
CA ALA A 171 -32.54 9.83 0.75
C ALA A 171 -33.49 11.01 0.53
N LEU A 172 -34.80 10.74 0.56
CA LEU A 172 -35.83 11.78 0.45
C LEU A 172 -35.90 12.62 1.73
N VAL A 173 -36.36 13.87 1.61
CA VAL A 173 -36.42 14.85 2.71
C VAL A 173 -37.36 14.39 3.85
N SER A 174 -38.35 13.56 3.54
CA SER A 174 -39.29 12.96 4.50
C SER A 174 -38.76 11.70 5.21
N VAL A 175 -37.55 11.26 4.88
CA VAL A 175 -36.94 10.01 5.36
C VAL A 175 -35.86 10.31 6.38
N VAL A 176 -35.88 9.58 7.49
CA VAL A 176 -34.84 9.62 8.52
C VAL A 176 -33.90 8.43 8.31
N PRO A 177 -32.70 8.62 7.72
CA PRO A 177 -31.71 7.56 7.60
C PRO A 177 -31.02 7.33 8.95
N LEU A 178 -30.89 6.06 9.38
CA LEU A 178 -30.22 5.68 10.61
C LEU A 178 -29.03 4.75 10.30
N LEU A 179 -27.81 5.23 10.51
CA LEU A 179 -26.60 4.43 10.32
C LEU A 179 -26.17 3.74 11.62
N TYR A 180 -25.87 2.45 11.59
CA TYR A 180 -25.35 1.69 12.75
C TYR A 180 -24.19 0.75 12.37
N ASP A 181 -23.34 0.38 13.34
CA ASP A 181 -22.19 -0.51 13.13
C ASP A 181 -22.60 -1.99 13.21
N TYR A 182 -22.40 -2.77 12.15
CA TYR A 182 -22.78 -4.18 12.12
C TYR A 182 -21.95 -5.05 13.07
N SER A 183 -20.67 -4.73 13.26
CA SER A 183 -19.72 -5.56 14.01
C SER A 183 -19.76 -5.34 15.53
N GLY A 184 -20.29 -4.20 15.97
CA GLY A 184 -20.24 -3.77 17.38
C GLY A 184 -21.60 -3.46 18.03
N THR A 185 -22.73 -3.68 17.36
CA THR A 185 -24.06 -3.32 17.88
C THR A 185 -24.90 -4.56 18.21
N THR A 186 -25.61 -4.56 19.34
CA THR A 186 -26.61 -5.60 19.69
C THR A 186 -28.01 -5.21 19.21
N LEU A 187 -28.97 -6.13 19.19
CA LEU A 187 -30.36 -5.83 18.81
C LEU A 187 -31.00 -4.77 19.73
N GLU A 188 -30.72 -4.82 21.03
CA GLU A 188 -31.23 -3.85 22.01
C GLU A 188 -30.63 -2.45 21.79
N ALA A 189 -29.32 -2.40 21.49
CA ALA A 189 -28.66 -1.15 21.16
C ALA A 189 -29.22 -0.54 19.86
N LEU A 190 -29.51 -1.37 18.87
CA LEU A 190 -30.16 -0.95 17.62
C LEU A 190 -31.57 -0.37 17.87
N LEU A 191 -32.39 -1.02 18.71
CA LEU A 191 -33.70 -0.48 19.10
C LEU A 191 -33.59 0.88 19.79
N CYS A 192 -32.63 1.05 20.69
CA CYS A 192 -32.40 2.32 21.38
C CYS A 192 -32.01 3.44 20.40
N LEU A 193 -31.20 3.13 19.38
CA LEU A 193 -30.84 4.08 18.32
C LEU A 193 -32.06 4.48 17.48
N ILE A 194 -32.91 3.51 17.16
CA ILE A 194 -34.14 3.73 16.40
C ILE A 194 -35.12 4.61 17.19
N GLU A 195 -35.36 4.28 18.47
CA GLU A 195 -36.25 5.06 19.35
C GLU A 195 -35.79 6.53 19.47
N LYS A 196 -34.48 6.76 19.63
CA LYS A 196 -33.88 8.10 19.65
C LYS A 196 -34.07 8.86 18.34
N ALA A 197 -34.02 8.17 17.20
CA ALA A 197 -34.22 8.80 15.90
C ALA A 197 -35.68 9.19 15.66
N ILE A 198 -36.62 8.37 16.14
CA ILE A 198 -38.06 8.56 15.99
C ILE A 198 -38.59 9.71 16.86
N LYS A 199 -38.00 9.91 18.06
CA LYS A 199 -38.44 10.96 19.02
C LYS A 199 -39.95 10.91 19.31
N GLY A 200 -40.52 9.71 19.43
CA GLY A 200 -41.94 9.49 19.75
C GLY A 200 -42.95 9.76 18.62
N ARG A 201 -42.51 9.95 17.37
CA ARG A 201 -43.40 10.10 16.21
C ARG A 201 -43.89 8.73 15.70
N ALA A 202 -45.10 8.66 15.18
CA ALA A 202 -45.56 7.48 14.44
C ALA A 202 -44.90 7.44 13.05
N ILE A 203 -44.40 6.28 12.64
CA ILE A 203 -43.74 6.05 11.35
C ILE A 203 -44.75 5.46 10.36
N GLN A 204 -44.77 5.95 9.13
CA GLN A 204 -45.61 5.38 8.08
C GLN A 204 -45.02 4.11 7.47
N SER A 205 -43.70 4.10 7.25
CA SER A 205 -43.01 2.95 6.69
C SER A 205 -41.56 2.84 7.17
N ILE A 206 -41.09 1.61 7.39
CA ILE A 206 -39.69 1.31 7.74
C ILE A 206 -39.04 0.51 6.60
N GLY A 207 -37.95 1.05 6.06
CA GLY A 207 -37.12 0.37 5.06
C GLY A 207 -35.88 -0.20 5.71
N ILE A 208 -35.64 -1.51 5.64
CA ILE A 208 -34.44 -2.14 6.20
C ILE A 208 -33.48 -2.51 5.09
N LEU A 209 -32.32 -1.83 5.07
CA LEU A 209 -31.20 -2.19 4.22
C LEU A 209 -30.08 -2.81 5.08
N ALA A 210 -29.97 -4.14 5.01
CA ALA A 210 -29.04 -4.95 5.79
C ALA A 210 -28.33 -6.00 4.93
N GLU A 211 -27.35 -6.71 5.49
CA GLU A 211 -26.75 -7.88 4.83
C GLU A 211 -27.66 -9.10 4.97
N GLY A 212 -27.51 -10.06 4.07
CA GLY A 212 -28.32 -11.27 4.03
C GLY A 212 -28.43 -11.83 2.62
N ASN A 213 -29.25 -12.86 2.45
CA ASN A 213 -29.54 -13.48 1.16
C ASN A 213 -31.06 -13.67 0.99
N SER A 214 -31.50 -14.54 0.09
CA SER A 214 -32.91 -14.81 -0.15
C SER A 214 -33.63 -15.59 0.97
N GLU A 215 -32.91 -16.08 1.98
CA GLU A 215 -33.42 -16.96 3.05
C GLU A 215 -33.20 -16.40 4.46
N GLU A 216 -32.24 -15.50 4.64
CA GLU A 216 -31.84 -14.96 5.95
C GLU A 216 -31.54 -13.46 5.94
N ILE A 217 -31.80 -12.81 7.08
CA ILE A 217 -31.48 -11.41 7.35
C ILE A 217 -30.38 -11.34 8.41
N HIS A 218 -29.32 -10.59 8.14
CA HIS A 218 -28.20 -10.34 9.05
C HIS A 218 -28.20 -8.87 9.48
N LEU A 219 -28.87 -8.59 10.61
CA LEU A 219 -28.87 -7.24 11.19
C LEU A 219 -27.58 -6.95 11.97
N ILE A 220 -27.01 -7.94 12.65
CA ILE A 220 -25.80 -7.79 13.48
C ILE A 220 -24.85 -8.96 13.26
N GLN A 221 -23.55 -8.77 13.53
CA GLN A 221 -22.55 -9.81 13.35
C GLN A 221 -22.85 -11.04 14.22
N GLY A 222 -22.88 -12.22 13.59
CA GLY A 222 -23.10 -13.50 14.27
C GLY A 222 -24.56 -13.88 14.53
N LEU A 223 -25.54 -13.07 14.11
CA LEU A 223 -26.97 -13.39 14.21
C LEU A 223 -27.63 -13.52 12.83
N SER A 224 -28.11 -14.73 12.52
CA SER A 224 -28.93 -15.00 11.34
C SER A 224 -30.41 -15.14 11.69
N ILE A 225 -31.24 -14.26 11.10
CA ILE A 225 -32.70 -14.28 11.22
C ILE A 225 -33.27 -15.05 10.02
N THR A 226 -33.85 -16.22 10.31
CA THR A 226 -34.47 -17.15 9.37
C THR A 226 -35.88 -17.47 9.82
N GLU A 227 -36.62 -18.19 8.99
CA GLU A 227 -37.96 -18.73 9.30
C GLU A 227 -38.01 -19.50 10.64
N LYS A 228 -36.89 -20.12 11.05
CA LYS A 228 -36.77 -20.89 12.30
C LYS A 228 -36.32 -20.05 13.49
N SER A 229 -35.47 -19.05 13.28
CA SER A 229 -34.92 -18.23 14.37
C SER A 229 -35.78 -17.03 14.74
N ILE A 230 -36.72 -16.60 13.88
CA ILE A 230 -37.57 -15.43 14.12
C ILE A 230 -38.45 -15.52 15.38
N LEU A 231 -38.88 -16.72 15.75
CA LEU A 231 -39.70 -16.96 16.94
C LEU A 231 -38.89 -17.06 18.24
N LYS A 232 -37.54 -16.96 18.17
CA LYS A 232 -36.71 -16.92 19.38
C LYS A 232 -37.06 -15.64 20.17
N PRO A 233 -37.13 -15.71 21.52
CA PRO A 233 -37.65 -14.60 22.34
C PRO A 233 -37.00 -13.24 22.05
N HIS A 234 -35.67 -13.19 21.97
CA HIS A 234 -34.91 -11.95 21.73
C HIS A 234 -35.10 -11.37 20.32
N VAL A 235 -35.28 -12.22 19.29
CA VAL A 235 -35.54 -11.77 17.91
C VAL A 235 -36.99 -11.32 17.77
N ARG A 236 -37.92 -12.06 18.37
CA ARG A 236 -39.34 -11.74 18.37
C ARG A 236 -39.60 -10.39 19.06
N GLU A 237 -39.05 -10.19 20.25
CA GLU A 237 -39.19 -8.94 21.01
C GLU A 237 -38.66 -7.74 20.20
N PHE A 238 -37.57 -7.93 19.46
CA PHE A 238 -37.03 -6.91 18.58
C PHE A 238 -38.03 -6.47 17.50
N TRP A 239 -38.61 -7.43 16.77
CA TRP A 239 -39.57 -7.11 15.70
C TRP A 239 -40.89 -6.53 16.23
N GLU A 240 -41.40 -7.03 17.35
CA GLU A 240 -42.61 -6.50 18.00
C GLU A 240 -42.40 -5.03 18.43
N LYS A 241 -41.26 -4.71 19.07
CA LYS A 241 -40.92 -3.33 19.47
C LYS A 241 -40.69 -2.42 18.28
N LEU A 242 -39.93 -2.87 17.28
CA LEU A 242 -39.63 -2.09 16.07
C LEU A 242 -40.90 -1.71 15.31
N CYS A 243 -41.77 -2.69 15.08
CA CYS A 243 -43.00 -2.49 14.31
C CYS A 243 -44.10 -1.81 15.14
N GLY A 244 -44.03 -1.82 16.47
CA GLY A 244 -44.94 -1.07 17.35
C GLY A 244 -44.90 0.45 17.16
N TRP A 245 -43.86 0.99 16.54
CA TRP A 245 -43.76 2.42 16.17
C TRP A 245 -44.34 2.74 14.78
N VAL A 246 -44.73 1.72 14.01
CA VAL A 246 -45.31 1.86 12.68
C VAL A 246 -46.84 1.90 12.80
N VAL A 247 -47.46 2.77 12.01
CA VAL A 247 -48.92 2.86 11.90
C VAL A 247 -49.49 1.51 11.40
N PRO A 248 -50.70 1.07 11.78
CA PRO A 248 -51.26 -0.22 11.34
C PRO A 248 -51.43 -0.34 9.82
N ALA A 249 -51.50 -1.58 9.31
CA ALA A 249 -51.68 -1.85 7.88
C ALA A 249 -52.95 -1.22 7.27
N SER A 250 -54.01 -1.03 8.08
CA SER A 250 -55.25 -0.35 7.67
C SER A 250 -55.06 1.14 7.34
N GLU A 251 -53.98 1.74 7.85
CA GLU A 251 -53.59 3.14 7.65
C GLU A 251 -52.30 3.24 6.80
N ALA A 252 -52.10 2.26 5.90
CA ALA A 252 -50.96 2.17 4.98
C ALA A 252 -49.58 1.96 5.63
N GLY A 253 -49.53 1.36 6.82
CA GLY A 253 -48.29 0.91 7.46
C GLY A 253 -47.59 -0.22 6.72
N ALA A 254 -46.28 -0.07 6.45
CA ALA A 254 -45.50 -1.07 5.74
C ALA A 254 -44.08 -1.28 6.31
N LEU A 255 -43.60 -2.52 6.19
CA LEU A 255 -42.21 -2.93 6.46
C LEU A 255 -41.57 -3.38 5.15
N ASP A 256 -40.59 -2.62 4.67
CA ASP A 256 -39.93 -2.85 3.39
C ASP A 256 -38.52 -3.40 3.62
N ILE A 257 -38.27 -4.66 3.25
CA ILE A 257 -36.98 -5.32 3.44
C ILE A 257 -36.28 -5.38 2.08
N PHE A 258 -35.10 -4.78 1.97
CA PHE A 258 -34.39 -4.63 0.69
C PHE A 258 -33.64 -5.89 0.24
N LEU A 259 -33.76 -7.01 0.97
CA LEU A 259 -33.19 -8.32 0.62
C LEU A 259 -34.16 -9.12 -0.26
N PRO A 260 -33.68 -10.02 -1.15
CA PRO A 260 -34.52 -10.76 -2.11
C PRO A 260 -35.28 -11.92 -1.45
N LEU A 261 -35.96 -11.67 -0.33
CA LEU A 261 -36.67 -12.68 0.44
C LEU A 261 -37.87 -13.24 -0.31
N ALA A 262 -38.52 -12.44 -1.17
CA ALA A 262 -39.63 -12.94 -1.99
C ALA A 262 -39.18 -13.80 -3.17
N ALA A 263 -37.87 -13.96 -3.36
CA ALA A 263 -37.29 -14.77 -4.43
C ALA A 263 -37.09 -16.26 -4.04
N SER A 264 -37.36 -16.64 -2.79
CA SER A 264 -37.24 -18.02 -2.31
C SER A 264 -38.44 -18.46 -1.46
N VAL A 265 -38.67 -19.77 -1.38
CA VAL A 265 -39.75 -20.36 -0.56
C VAL A 265 -39.52 -20.11 0.93
N ALA A 266 -38.26 -20.24 1.39
CA ALA A 266 -37.90 -19.99 2.79
C ALA A 266 -38.06 -18.51 3.16
N GLY A 267 -37.68 -17.60 2.27
CA GLY A 267 -37.86 -16.16 2.44
C GLY A 267 -39.34 -15.75 2.43
N MET A 268 -40.18 -16.34 1.58
CA MET A 268 -41.63 -16.13 1.61
C MET A 268 -42.28 -16.62 2.91
N ALA A 269 -41.82 -17.76 3.44
CA ALA A 269 -42.26 -18.23 4.76
C ALA A 269 -41.82 -17.28 5.88
N LEU A 270 -40.60 -16.72 5.81
CA LEU A 270 -40.12 -15.69 6.72
C LEU A 270 -40.96 -14.40 6.64
N ILE A 271 -41.29 -13.92 5.45
CA ILE A 271 -42.17 -12.75 5.21
C ILE A 271 -43.54 -13.00 5.84
N SER A 272 -44.14 -14.17 5.62
CA SER A 272 -45.44 -14.54 6.20
C SER A 272 -45.42 -14.56 7.73
N LYS A 273 -44.35 -15.10 8.33
CA LYS A 273 -44.15 -15.05 9.79
C LYS A 273 -43.94 -13.63 10.30
N LEU A 274 -43.18 -12.80 9.60
CA LEU A 274 -43.01 -11.38 9.97
C LEU A 274 -44.34 -10.62 9.91
N SER A 275 -45.13 -10.85 8.85
CA SER A 275 -46.44 -10.18 8.69
C SER A 275 -47.42 -10.61 9.78
N SER A 276 -47.48 -11.91 10.11
CA SER A 276 -48.32 -12.39 11.22
C SER A 276 -47.87 -11.91 12.60
N LEU A 277 -46.56 -11.79 12.83
CA LEU A 277 -46.01 -11.28 14.10
C LEU A 277 -46.24 -9.78 14.30
N THR A 278 -46.10 -9.00 13.23
CA THR A 278 -46.08 -7.52 13.32
C THR A 278 -47.43 -6.89 12.99
N GLY A 279 -48.35 -7.61 12.32
CA GLY A 279 -49.60 -7.08 11.83
C GLY A 279 -49.45 -6.08 10.67
N LEU A 280 -48.25 -5.99 10.08
CA LEU A 280 -47.92 -5.07 8.99
C LEU A 280 -47.85 -5.78 7.64
N SER A 281 -47.97 -4.98 6.57
CA SER A 281 -47.65 -5.43 5.21
C SER A 281 -46.13 -5.48 5.04
N VAL A 282 -45.57 -6.68 4.90
CA VAL A 282 -44.13 -6.90 4.72
C VAL A 282 -43.83 -7.09 3.23
N ARG A 283 -43.03 -6.20 2.65
CA ARG A 283 -42.70 -6.20 1.21
C ARG A 283 -41.20 -6.45 1.01
N ALA A 284 -40.86 -7.24 0.00
CA ALA A 284 -39.49 -7.56 -0.36
C ALA A 284 -39.36 -7.82 -1.87
N PRO A 285 -38.18 -7.63 -2.48
CA PRO A 285 -37.94 -7.93 -3.87
C PRO A 285 -38.07 -9.42 -4.21
N SER A 286 -38.64 -9.72 -5.38
CA SER A 286 -38.91 -11.07 -5.89
C SER A 286 -37.83 -11.61 -6.84
N GLY A 287 -36.89 -10.76 -7.31
CA GLY A 287 -35.84 -11.15 -8.24
C GLY A 287 -34.56 -11.64 -7.56
N THR A 288 -34.03 -12.77 -8.02
CA THR A 288 -32.66 -13.25 -7.70
C THR A 288 -31.64 -12.69 -8.72
N CYS A 289 -31.41 -11.37 -8.73
CA CYS A 289 -30.40 -10.80 -9.63
C CYS A 289 -28.97 -11.14 -9.15
N THR A 290 -28.09 -11.49 -10.08
CA THR A 290 -26.74 -12.07 -9.88
C THR A 290 -25.67 -11.08 -9.37
N GLY A 291 -26.07 -9.92 -8.86
CA GLY A 291 -25.18 -8.88 -8.33
C GLY A 291 -25.61 -8.36 -6.94
N SER A 292 -24.63 -7.92 -6.16
CA SER A 292 -24.85 -7.31 -4.84
C SER A 292 -25.83 -6.14 -4.97
N TYR A 293 -26.98 -6.23 -4.28
CA TYR A 293 -28.06 -5.21 -4.28
C TYR A 293 -28.82 -4.96 -5.60
N GLN A 294 -28.55 -5.69 -6.68
CA GLN A 294 -29.32 -5.55 -7.94
C GLN A 294 -30.78 -5.97 -7.78
N HIS A 295 -31.05 -6.92 -6.88
CA HIS A 295 -32.40 -7.38 -6.56
C HIS A 295 -33.31 -6.25 -6.07
N ILE A 296 -32.79 -5.15 -5.54
CA ILE A 296 -33.60 -3.99 -5.12
C ILE A 296 -34.36 -3.39 -6.31
N LEU A 297 -33.82 -3.49 -7.52
CA LEU A 297 -34.41 -2.98 -8.76
C LEU A 297 -35.37 -3.99 -9.42
N SER A 298 -35.59 -5.18 -8.85
CA SER A 298 -36.55 -6.15 -9.37
C SER A 298 -37.98 -5.77 -9.01
N GLU A 299 -38.94 -6.59 -9.43
CA GLU A 299 -40.30 -6.51 -8.90
C GLU A 299 -40.31 -6.75 -7.38
N TRP A 300 -41.30 -6.17 -6.69
CA TRP A 300 -41.50 -6.29 -5.25
C TRP A 300 -42.82 -6.98 -4.95
N LEU A 301 -42.85 -7.75 -3.87
CA LEU A 301 -44.08 -8.36 -3.37
C LEU A 301 -45.05 -7.28 -2.88
N GLY A 302 -46.16 -7.06 -3.59
CA GLY A 302 -47.20 -6.09 -3.27
C GLY A 302 -47.93 -5.54 -4.50
N ASN A 303 -49.05 -4.83 -4.31
CA ASN A 303 -49.83 -4.26 -5.43
C ASN A 303 -49.13 -3.04 -6.05
N GLY A 304 -48.42 -3.23 -7.17
CA GLY A 304 -48.08 -2.20 -8.18
C GLY A 304 -47.10 -1.08 -7.82
N ASP A 305 -46.80 -0.85 -6.53
CA ASP A 305 -45.86 0.19 -6.09
C ASP A 305 -44.41 -0.31 -6.05
N PHE A 306 -43.44 0.58 -6.27
CA PHE A 306 -42.00 0.32 -6.12
C PHE A 306 -41.49 0.91 -4.79
N PRO A 307 -41.44 0.14 -3.69
CA PRO A 307 -41.17 0.64 -2.33
C PRO A 307 -39.85 1.40 -2.15
N PRO A 308 -38.75 1.08 -2.88
CA PRO A 308 -37.51 1.84 -2.75
C PRO A 308 -37.65 3.35 -2.96
N LEU A 309 -38.60 3.80 -3.80
CA LEU A 309 -38.84 5.23 -4.04
C LEU A 309 -39.55 5.95 -2.91
N ILE A 310 -40.06 5.23 -1.91
CA ILE A 310 -40.54 5.82 -0.65
C ILE A 310 -39.36 6.35 0.17
N TYR A 311 -38.18 5.76 0.01
CA TYR A 311 -37.00 6.07 0.82
C TYR A 311 -35.93 6.85 0.05
N LEU A 312 -35.75 6.55 -1.24
CA LEU A 312 -34.60 6.99 -2.03
C LEU A 312 -35.03 7.55 -3.38
N ASN A 313 -34.29 8.54 -3.88
CA ASN A 313 -34.41 9.02 -5.25
C ASN A 313 -33.92 7.95 -6.24
N GLU A 314 -34.62 7.82 -7.37
CA GLU A 314 -34.38 6.78 -8.39
C GLU A 314 -32.95 6.82 -8.96
N ALA A 315 -32.48 7.99 -9.39
CA ALA A 315 -31.18 8.10 -10.05
C ALA A 315 -29.99 7.75 -9.13
N PRO A 316 -29.91 8.23 -7.87
CA PRO A 316 -28.92 7.76 -6.90
C PRO A 316 -29.00 6.26 -6.59
N LEU A 317 -30.21 5.70 -6.47
CA LEU A 317 -30.43 4.28 -6.21
C LEU A 317 -29.88 3.40 -7.34
N VAL A 318 -30.26 3.69 -8.59
CA VAL A 318 -29.78 2.95 -9.76
C VAL A 318 -28.26 3.07 -9.92
N SER A 319 -27.71 4.26 -9.66
CA SER A 319 -26.25 4.47 -9.70
C SER A 319 -25.51 3.70 -8.62
N TRP A 320 -26.09 3.56 -7.43
CA TRP A 320 -25.52 2.78 -6.33
C TRP A 320 -25.54 1.29 -6.64
N CYS A 321 -26.68 0.72 -7.05
CA CYS A 321 -26.77 -0.71 -7.41
C CYS A 321 -25.74 -1.10 -8.49
N ARG A 322 -25.52 -0.26 -9.51
CA ARG A 322 -24.50 -0.49 -10.55
C ARG A 322 -23.07 -0.39 -10.03
N GLN A 323 -22.78 0.54 -9.14
CA GLN A 323 -21.43 0.72 -8.61
C GLN A 323 -21.08 -0.35 -7.55
N ALA A 324 -22.04 -0.80 -6.76
CA ALA A 324 -21.85 -1.88 -5.78
C ALA A 324 -21.41 -3.17 -6.47
N GLU A 325 -22.01 -3.50 -7.62
CA GLU A 325 -21.60 -4.63 -8.46
C GLU A 325 -20.15 -4.52 -8.94
N GLY A 326 -19.76 -3.35 -9.46
CA GLY A 326 -18.40 -3.12 -9.93
C GLY A 326 -17.34 -3.24 -8.83
N ILE A 327 -17.67 -2.78 -7.61
CA ILE A 327 -16.80 -2.94 -6.44
C ILE A 327 -16.71 -4.41 -6.02
N GLU A 328 -17.83 -5.14 -5.96
CA GLU A 328 -17.81 -6.55 -5.55
C GLU A 328 -16.98 -7.40 -6.52
N GLN A 329 -17.13 -7.18 -7.83
CA GLN A 329 -16.30 -7.83 -8.86
C GLN A 329 -14.81 -7.50 -8.67
N THR A 330 -14.48 -6.23 -8.39
CA THR A 330 -13.10 -5.79 -8.16
C THR A 330 -12.53 -6.40 -6.87
N LEU A 331 -13.31 -6.42 -5.78
CA LEU A 331 -12.91 -7.04 -4.51
C LEU A 331 -12.71 -8.54 -4.66
N GLN A 332 -13.52 -9.22 -5.48
CA GLN A 332 -13.34 -10.64 -5.75
C GLN A 332 -12.03 -10.92 -6.48
N VAL A 333 -11.68 -10.11 -7.50
CA VAL A 333 -10.40 -10.23 -8.21
C VAL A 333 -9.22 -9.88 -7.30
N LEU A 334 -9.34 -8.80 -6.52
CA LEU A 334 -8.29 -8.33 -5.62
C LEU A 334 -8.05 -9.32 -4.48
N ARG A 335 -9.10 -9.91 -3.90
CA ARG A 335 -8.99 -11.04 -2.96
C ARG A 335 -8.28 -12.20 -3.63
N LYS A 336 -8.69 -12.63 -4.82
CA LYS A 336 -8.04 -13.75 -5.54
C LYS A 336 -6.54 -13.52 -5.80
N GLN A 337 -6.13 -12.29 -6.09
CA GLN A 337 -4.72 -11.95 -6.36
C GLN A 337 -3.88 -11.73 -5.10
N LEU A 338 -4.43 -11.06 -4.09
CA LEU A 338 -3.70 -10.73 -2.87
C LEU A 338 -3.77 -11.81 -1.81
N GLU A 339 -4.78 -12.66 -1.80
CA GLU A 339 -4.94 -13.71 -0.80
C GLU A 339 -3.71 -14.64 -0.73
N PRO A 340 -3.12 -15.14 -1.83
CA PRO A 340 -1.89 -15.91 -1.76
C PRO A 340 -0.72 -15.13 -1.16
N GLN A 341 -0.62 -13.82 -1.44
CA GLN A 341 0.45 -12.97 -0.92
C GLN A 341 0.27 -12.66 0.57
N LEU A 342 -0.96 -12.37 1.00
CA LEU A 342 -1.32 -12.11 2.39
C LEU A 342 -1.18 -13.39 3.23
N GLN A 343 -1.61 -14.53 2.71
CA GLN A 343 -1.39 -15.82 3.34
C GLN A 343 0.10 -16.10 3.49
N ARG A 344 0.90 -15.90 2.44
CA ARG A 344 2.36 -16.03 2.51
C ARG A 344 2.97 -15.10 3.56
N LEU A 345 2.60 -13.82 3.57
CA LEU A 345 3.10 -12.85 4.56
C LEU A 345 2.70 -13.24 5.99
N SER A 346 1.48 -13.74 6.18
CA SER A 346 0.98 -14.26 7.45
C SER A 346 1.78 -15.50 7.92
N TYR A 347 2.05 -16.46 7.03
CA TYR A 347 2.91 -17.61 7.33
C TYR A 347 4.33 -17.18 7.69
N GLU A 348 4.92 -16.25 6.93
CA GLU A 348 6.26 -15.72 7.21
C GLU A 348 6.32 -15.01 8.56
N THR A 349 5.31 -14.20 8.90
CA THR A 349 5.24 -13.48 10.17
C THR A 349 5.09 -14.43 11.35
N ARG A 350 4.18 -15.40 11.26
CA ARG A 350 4.00 -16.42 12.29
C ARG A 350 5.27 -17.28 12.46
N GLY A 351 5.95 -17.62 11.37
CA GLY A 351 7.23 -18.34 11.39
C GLY A 351 8.35 -17.54 12.07
N ARG A 352 8.43 -16.23 11.82
CA ARG A 352 9.36 -15.32 12.52
C ARG A 352 9.08 -15.29 14.02
N THR A 353 7.82 -15.12 14.42
CA THR A 353 7.42 -15.09 15.84
C THR A 353 7.77 -16.40 16.54
N LEU A 354 7.52 -17.53 15.88
CA LEU A 354 7.89 -18.84 16.39
C LEU A 354 9.41 -18.99 16.52
N GLY A 355 10.16 -18.62 15.47
CA GLY A 355 11.62 -18.67 15.48
C GLY A 355 12.23 -17.84 16.62
N LEU A 356 11.70 -16.63 16.84
CA LEU A 356 12.06 -15.78 17.98
C LEU A 356 11.76 -16.46 19.32
N PHE A 357 10.55 -16.99 19.49
CA PHE A 357 10.16 -17.67 20.72
C PHE A 357 11.05 -18.88 21.04
N LEU A 358 11.26 -19.76 20.05
CA LEU A 358 12.08 -20.96 20.21
C LEU A 358 13.56 -20.61 20.49
N TRP A 359 14.08 -19.55 19.88
CA TRP A 359 15.46 -19.10 20.06
C TRP A 359 15.67 -18.44 21.43
N ASP A 360 14.81 -17.49 21.80
CA ASP A 360 15.00 -16.65 22.99
C ASP A 360 14.50 -17.30 24.28
N ARG A 361 13.41 -18.09 24.22
CA ARG A 361 12.79 -18.69 25.43
C ARG A 361 13.21 -20.12 25.67
N ILE A 362 13.38 -20.92 24.62
CA ILE A 362 13.67 -22.36 24.75
C ILE A 362 15.17 -22.64 24.61
N ASN A 363 15.95 -21.74 24.01
CA ASN A 363 17.40 -21.90 23.85
C ASN A 363 17.75 -23.25 23.17
N LEU A 364 16.91 -23.65 22.21
CA LEU A 364 16.94 -24.94 21.52
C LEU A 364 18.29 -25.35 20.91
N PRO A 365 19.21 -24.46 20.49
CA PRO A 365 20.55 -24.87 20.05
C PRO A 365 21.39 -25.55 21.16
N VAL A 366 21.04 -25.36 22.44
CA VAL A 366 21.70 -26.00 23.59
C VAL A 366 21.05 -27.36 23.91
N VAL A 367 19.79 -27.54 23.55
CA VAL A 367 19.11 -28.83 23.67
C VAL A 367 19.61 -29.67 22.50
N ASN A 368 20.51 -30.62 22.78
CA ASN A 368 21.15 -31.49 21.80
C ASN A 368 20.14 -32.53 21.24
N LEU A 369 19.04 -32.05 20.67
CA LEU A 369 18.03 -32.84 19.99
C LEU A 369 18.63 -33.33 18.69
N LYS A 370 18.54 -34.63 18.42
CA LYS A 370 18.88 -35.19 17.10
C LYS A 370 18.15 -34.37 16.03
N SER A 371 18.85 -34.06 14.94
CA SER A 371 18.34 -33.23 13.83
C SER A 371 16.97 -33.68 13.30
N GLU A 372 16.70 -34.98 13.37
CA GLU A 372 15.42 -35.60 13.01
C GLU A 372 14.26 -35.14 13.90
N VAL A 373 14.45 -35.10 15.23
CA VAL A 373 13.42 -34.65 16.18
C VAL A 373 13.14 -33.16 15.99
N MET A 374 14.18 -32.36 15.72
CA MET A 374 14.03 -30.93 15.43
C MET A 374 13.21 -30.70 14.16
N LEU A 375 13.45 -31.48 13.10
CA LEU A 375 12.67 -31.41 11.86
C LEU A 375 11.20 -31.78 12.08
N ILE A 376 10.93 -32.85 12.83
CA ILE A 376 9.56 -33.28 13.15
C ILE A 376 8.83 -32.24 14.00
N LEU A 377 9.52 -31.59 14.94
CA LEU A 377 8.94 -30.53 15.76
C LEU A 377 8.64 -29.28 14.93
N ILE A 378 9.52 -28.92 13.99
CA ILE A 378 9.29 -27.84 13.02
C ILE A 378 8.09 -28.17 12.13
N GLU A 379 7.99 -29.40 11.61
CA GLU A 379 6.84 -29.85 10.84
C GLU A 379 5.53 -29.75 11.63
N GLY A 380 5.54 -30.14 12.91
CA GLY A 380 4.38 -30.05 13.79
C GLY A 380 3.96 -28.62 14.08
N LEU A 381 4.93 -27.72 14.30
CA LEU A 381 4.66 -26.30 14.49
C LEU A 381 4.17 -25.63 13.20
N LEU A 382 4.70 -26.01 12.03
CA LEU A 382 4.21 -25.55 10.74
C LEU A 382 2.80 -26.09 10.43
N ALA A 383 2.48 -27.32 10.84
CA ALA A 383 1.13 -27.88 10.72
C ALA A 383 0.13 -27.14 11.61
N LEU A 384 0.54 -26.84 12.85
CA LEU A 384 -0.24 -26.02 13.79
C LEU A 384 -0.53 -24.61 13.24
N MET A 385 0.40 -24.05 12.45
CA MET A 385 0.20 -22.75 11.81
C MET A 385 -0.79 -22.80 10.62
N LYS A 386 -1.09 -23.98 10.07
CA LYS A 386 -2.03 -24.14 8.95
C LYS A 386 -3.48 -24.35 9.41
N GLU A 387 -3.68 -24.91 10.60
CA GLU A 387 -5.00 -25.24 11.14
C GLU A 387 -5.33 -24.38 12.38
N PRO A 388 -6.47 -23.68 12.42
CA PRO A 388 -6.91 -23.01 13.64
C PRO A 388 -7.28 -24.09 14.67
N THR A 389 -6.53 -24.17 15.78
CA THR A 389 -6.74 -25.16 16.85
C THR A 389 -6.95 -24.46 18.19
N ASP A 390 -7.97 -24.90 18.94
CA ASP A 390 -8.31 -24.31 20.24
C ASP A 390 -7.29 -24.66 21.34
N ASN A 391 -6.52 -25.75 21.17
CA ASN A 391 -5.46 -26.16 22.10
C ASN A 391 -4.16 -26.57 21.38
N PRO A 392 -3.21 -25.64 21.25
CA PRO A 392 -1.99 -25.86 20.48
C PRO A 392 -1.08 -26.98 20.99
N VAL A 393 -1.02 -27.17 22.32
CA VAL A 393 -0.11 -28.13 22.95
C VAL A 393 -0.61 -29.56 22.75
N GLU A 394 -1.92 -29.76 22.83
CA GLU A 394 -2.54 -31.06 22.57
C GLU A 394 -2.41 -31.46 21.10
N PHE A 395 -2.54 -30.50 20.17
CA PHE A 395 -2.29 -30.73 18.75
C PHE A 395 -0.84 -31.14 18.51
N LEU A 396 0.13 -30.41 19.06
CA LEU A 396 1.54 -30.74 18.88
C LEU A 396 1.87 -32.11 19.45
N GLY A 397 1.33 -32.43 20.63
CA GLY A 397 1.47 -33.76 21.25
C GLY A 397 0.94 -34.88 20.35
N LYS A 398 -0.28 -34.72 19.80
CA LYS A 398 -0.86 -35.69 18.86
C LYS A 398 -0.07 -35.77 17.54
N PHE A 399 0.44 -34.64 17.04
CA PHE A 399 1.24 -34.60 15.82
C PHE A 399 2.56 -35.37 15.98
N LEU A 400 3.29 -35.12 17.09
CA LEU A 400 4.53 -35.81 17.39
C LEU A 400 4.30 -37.31 17.62
N LEU A 401 3.24 -37.69 18.32
CA LEU A 401 2.86 -39.10 18.53
C LEU A 401 2.48 -39.83 17.24
N ARG A 402 1.86 -39.13 16.27
CA ARG A 402 1.55 -39.69 14.94
C ARG A 402 2.82 -39.89 14.11
N LYS A 403 3.74 -38.94 14.16
CA LYS A 403 5.03 -39.03 13.46
C LYS A 403 5.94 -40.14 14.04
N ASP A 404 5.88 -40.40 15.34
CA ASP A 404 6.57 -41.53 15.99
C ASP A 404 5.97 -42.90 15.59
N ALA A 405 4.69 -42.95 15.20
CA ALA A 405 4.02 -44.17 14.77
C ALA A 405 4.31 -44.56 13.29
N ASP A 406 4.68 -43.60 12.45
CA ASP A 406 4.97 -43.83 11.01
C ASP A 406 6.39 -44.38 10.75
N ASP A 407 7.37 -44.12 11.63
CA ASP A 407 8.75 -44.64 11.48
C ASP A 407 8.91 -46.06 12.05
N THR A 408 8.46 -47.05 11.29
CA THR A 408 8.62 -48.49 11.61
C THR A 408 9.94 -49.11 11.12
N VAL A 409 11.05 -48.36 11.08
CA VAL A 409 12.39 -48.95 10.87
C VAL A 409 13.44 -48.29 11.78
N LYS A 410 13.99 -49.13 12.69
CA LYS A 410 15.03 -48.90 13.72
C LYS A 410 14.59 -48.36 15.08
N LYS A 411 13.79 -49.15 15.78
CA LYS A 411 13.90 -49.28 17.24
C LYS A 411 15.13 -50.13 17.58
N SER A 412 16.26 -49.48 17.84
CA SER A 412 17.30 -50.01 18.72
C SER A 412 18.13 -48.84 19.25
N GLU A 413 18.18 -48.73 20.57
CA GLU A 413 19.01 -47.80 21.37
C GLU A 413 18.51 -46.36 21.50
N ILE A 414 17.32 -46.19 22.08
CA ILE A 414 17.00 -45.01 22.88
C ILE A 414 16.26 -45.54 24.11
N LEU A 415 16.64 -45.08 25.31
CA LEU A 415 16.23 -45.54 26.64
C LEU A 415 17.18 -46.54 27.30
N THR A 416 18.41 -46.10 27.59
CA THR A 416 19.09 -46.39 28.87
C THR A 416 20.35 -45.55 28.97
N GLU A 417 20.19 -44.29 29.34
CA GLU A 417 21.11 -43.66 30.27
C GLU A 417 20.29 -42.64 31.04
N SER A 418 20.06 -42.95 32.31
CA SER A 418 19.42 -42.07 33.27
C SER A 418 20.33 -40.88 33.50
N ALA A 419 20.26 -39.87 32.63
CA ALA A 419 20.50 -38.51 33.06
C ALA A 419 19.23 -38.07 33.77
N THR A 420 19.19 -38.27 35.08
CA THR A 420 18.36 -37.46 35.97
C THR A 420 18.76 -36.00 35.75
N CYS A 421 18.19 -35.36 34.73
CA CYS A 421 18.05 -33.92 34.69
C CYS A 421 16.99 -33.61 35.76
N SER A 422 17.44 -33.58 37.01
CA SER A 422 16.81 -32.80 38.05
C SER A 422 16.56 -31.44 37.43
N PHE A 423 15.29 -31.12 37.17
CA PHE A 423 14.86 -29.73 37.03
C PHE A 423 15.09 -29.08 38.39
N ASN A 424 16.35 -28.78 38.70
CA ASN A 424 16.67 -27.74 39.64
C ASN A 424 16.30 -26.44 38.91
N HIS A 425 15.00 -26.13 38.97
CA HIS A 425 14.59 -24.75 39.07
C HIS A 425 15.15 -24.22 40.40
N GLU A 426 16.48 -24.06 40.47
CA GLU A 426 17.02 -22.92 41.18
C GLU A 426 16.64 -21.70 40.33
N THR A 427 15.37 -21.31 40.45
CA THR A 427 15.12 -19.89 40.63
C THR A 427 16.16 -19.40 41.64
N PRO A 428 16.94 -18.35 41.36
CA PRO A 428 17.70 -17.71 42.43
C PRO A 428 16.67 -17.09 43.38
N LYS A 429 16.10 -17.92 44.26
CA LYS A 429 15.35 -17.48 45.40
C LYS A 429 16.39 -17.08 46.43
N ASN A 430 16.40 -15.78 46.68
CA ASN A 430 17.06 -15.05 47.76
C ASN A 430 18.47 -14.54 47.46
N LEU A 431 18.52 -13.53 46.59
CA LEU A 431 19.44 -12.39 46.76
C LEU A 431 18.72 -11.04 46.58
N PHE A 432 17.39 -11.01 46.68
CA PHE A 432 16.60 -9.76 46.69
C PHE A 432 16.62 -9.11 48.09
N GLY A 433 17.79 -8.64 48.49
CA GLY A 433 17.87 -7.35 49.18
C GLY A 433 18.06 -6.29 48.09
N GLU A 434 17.14 -5.33 47.97
CA GLU A 434 17.13 -4.23 46.98
C GLU A 434 17.82 -4.57 45.63
N ALA A 435 17.04 -5.04 44.64
CA ALA A 435 17.56 -5.45 43.33
C ALA A 435 18.50 -4.38 42.75
N ASP A 436 19.79 -4.72 42.64
CA ASP A 436 20.80 -3.83 42.09
C ASP A 436 20.59 -3.65 40.59
N GLN A 437 19.99 -2.51 40.24
CA GLN A 437 19.65 -2.16 38.87
C GLN A 437 20.89 -2.16 37.96
N ARG A 438 22.08 -1.81 38.48
CA ARG A 438 23.35 -1.87 37.73
C ARG A 438 23.69 -3.30 37.33
N SER A 439 23.59 -4.26 38.26
CA SER A 439 23.83 -5.68 37.98
C SER A 439 22.81 -6.25 37.00
N SER A 440 21.54 -5.82 37.07
CA SER A 440 20.52 -6.22 36.11
C SER A 440 20.86 -5.77 34.68
N VAL A 441 21.33 -4.53 34.51
CA VAL A 441 21.75 -4.00 33.20
C VAL A 441 22.97 -4.75 32.66
N PHE A 442 23.94 -5.09 33.52
CA PHE A 442 25.09 -5.91 33.12
C PHE A 442 24.70 -7.32 32.64
N VAL A 443 23.79 -7.99 33.37
CA VAL A 443 23.28 -9.30 32.97
C VAL A 443 22.56 -9.23 31.62
N GLU A 444 21.74 -8.20 31.41
CA GLU A 444 21.07 -7.97 30.13
C GLU A 444 22.06 -7.70 28.98
N LEU A 445 23.11 -6.92 29.23
CA LEU A 445 24.19 -6.70 28.28
C LEU A 445 24.86 -8.02 27.88
N LEU A 446 25.26 -8.84 28.86
CA LEU A 446 25.92 -10.12 28.61
C LEU A 446 25.01 -11.08 27.83
N ASN A 447 23.75 -11.20 28.23
CA ASN A 447 22.79 -12.10 27.58
C ASN A 447 22.48 -11.66 26.15
N SER A 448 22.26 -10.35 25.94
CA SER A 448 22.05 -9.81 24.60
C SER A 448 23.29 -9.94 23.71
N GLU A 449 24.51 -9.83 24.26
CA GLU A 449 25.75 -10.07 23.50
C GLU A 449 25.91 -11.53 23.11
N LYS A 450 25.62 -12.48 24.02
CA LYS A 450 25.58 -13.91 23.68
C LYS A 450 24.61 -14.18 22.53
N ALA A 451 23.43 -13.58 22.56
CA ALA A 451 22.44 -13.72 21.49
C ALA A 451 22.94 -13.13 20.16
N TYR A 452 23.55 -11.93 20.19
CA TYR A 452 24.08 -11.28 19.00
C TYR A 452 25.24 -12.04 18.36
N VAL A 453 26.22 -12.50 19.15
CA VAL A 453 27.35 -13.30 18.66
C VAL A 453 26.85 -14.62 18.07
N ARG A 454 25.87 -15.30 18.69
CA ARG A 454 25.27 -16.51 18.11
C ARG A 454 24.60 -16.25 16.76
N LEU A 455 23.95 -15.09 16.60
CA LEU A 455 23.35 -14.69 15.33
C LEU A 455 24.42 -14.50 14.24
N LEU A 456 25.53 -13.84 14.57
CA LEU A 456 26.67 -13.70 13.66
C LEU A 456 27.34 -15.05 13.35
N GLN A 457 27.45 -15.93 14.34
CA GLN A 457 27.96 -17.29 14.16
C GLN A 457 27.07 -18.10 13.22
N ALA A 458 25.75 -17.90 13.23
CA ALA A 458 24.86 -18.53 12.27
C ALA A 458 25.17 -18.10 10.82
N ILE A 459 25.52 -16.83 10.59
CA ILE A 459 25.97 -16.38 9.25
C ILE A 459 27.22 -17.16 8.83
N HIS A 460 28.18 -17.30 9.74
CA HIS A 460 29.42 -18.03 9.49
C HIS A 460 29.18 -19.53 9.23
N SER A 461 28.44 -20.20 10.10
CA SER A 461 28.26 -21.67 10.06
C SER A 461 27.29 -22.14 8.98
N VAL A 462 26.20 -21.40 8.75
CA VAL A 462 25.14 -21.80 7.81
C VAL A 462 25.47 -21.39 6.37
N TYR A 463 26.17 -20.27 6.18
CA TYR A 463 26.44 -19.74 4.84
C TYR A 463 27.92 -19.80 4.46
N TYR A 464 28.80 -19.18 5.25
CA TYR A 464 30.21 -19.04 4.86
C TYR A 464 30.94 -20.38 4.77
N ILE A 465 30.87 -21.21 5.82
CA ILE A 465 31.58 -22.50 5.88
C ILE A 465 31.16 -23.42 4.71
N PRO A 466 29.85 -23.66 4.44
CA PRO A 466 29.45 -24.54 3.33
C PRO A 466 29.85 -23.98 1.95
N LEU A 467 29.75 -22.66 1.75
CA LEU A 467 30.15 -22.04 0.49
C LEU A 467 31.66 -22.10 0.28
N ARG A 468 32.45 -21.95 1.35
CA ARG A 468 33.91 -22.08 1.32
C ARG A 468 34.34 -23.52 1.07
N ALA A 469 33.74 -24.49 1.76
CA ALA A 469 34.00 -25.91 1.54
C ALA A 469 33.67 -26.35 0.10
N ALA A 470 32.59 -25.82 -0.48
CA ALA A 470 32.22 -26.09 -1.87
C ALA A 470 33.25 -25.51 -2.86
N LEU A 471 33.80 -24.34 -2.58
CA LEU A 471 34.91 -23.74 -3.33
C LEU A 471 36.18 -24.59 -3.26
N ASP A 472 36.58 -25.00 -2.05
CA ASP A 472 37.80 -25.78 -1.83
C ASP A 472 37.69 -27.21 -2.43
N SER A 473 36.46 -27.75 -2.55
CA SER A 473 36.17 -29.06 -3.14
C SER A 473 35.95 -29.04 -4.67
N ASN A 474 36.30 -27.94 -5.35
CA ASN A 474 36.10 -27.73 -6.80
C ASN A 474 34.62 -27.88 -7.27
N ARG A 475 33.66 -27.65 -6.35
CA ARG A 475 32.21 -27.59 -6.62
C ARG A 475 31.68 -26.18 -6.31
N ALA A 476 32.40 -25.16 -6.78
CA ALA A 476 32.17 -23.77 -6.42
C ALA A 476 30.73 -23.33 -6.74
N ILE A 477 30.01 -22.88 -5.69
CA ILE A 477 28.65 -22.33 -5.80
C ILE A 477 28.69 -20.83 -6.11
N ILE A 478 29.70 -20.15 -5.60
CA ILE A 478 29.99 -18.72 -5.76
C ILE A 478 31.49 -18.55 -5.97
N SER A 479 31.94 -17.50 -6.66
CA SER A 479 33.38 -17.25 -6.85
C SER A 479 34.06 -16.86 -5.54
N SER A 480 35.37 -17.14 -5.41
CA SER A 480 36.15 -16.75 -4.23
C SER A 480 36.13 -15.23 -3.99
N ALA A 481 36.16 -14.44 -5.06
CA ALA A 481 36.10 -12.98 -4.96
C ALA A 481 34.76 -12.49 -4.38
N ASN A 482 33.64 -13.05 -4.86
CA ASN A 482 32.32 -12.68 -4.35
C ASN A 482 32.10 -13.19 -2.92
N LEU A 483 32.64 -14.37 -2.57
CA LEU A 483 32.58 -14.88 -1.20
C LEU A 483 33.27 -13.92 -0.22
N VAL A 484 34.51 -13.51 -0.55
CA VAL A 484 35.29 -12.58 0.28
C VAL A 484 34.58 -11.22 0.38
N MET A 485 34.10 -10.68 -0.73
CA MET A 485 33.42 -9.38 -0.78
C MET A 485 32.15 -9.37 0.08
N VAL A 486 31.37 -10.46 0.08
CA VAL A 486 30.10 -10.54 0.80
C VAL A 486 30.30 -10.82 2.30
N PHE A 487 31.20 -11.74 2.65
CA PHE A 487 31.24 -12.30 4.01
C PHE A 487 32.38 -11.76 4.88
N ASN A 488 33.56 -11.41 4.35
CA ASN A 488 34.67 -10.98 5.21
C ASN A 488 34.31 -9.79 6.12
N PRO A 489 33.62 -8.73 5.66
CA PRO A 489 33.30 -7.60 6.52
C PRO A 489 32.41 -7.97 7.74
N ILE A 490 31.51 -8.96 7.61
CA ILE A 490 30.68 -9.43 8.73
C ILE A 490 31.42 -10.42 9.63
N LEU A 491 32.41 -11.15 9.10
CA LEU A 491 33.27 -12.03 9.89
C LEU A 491 34.25 -11.23 10.78
N ASP A 492 34.76 -10.10 10.29
CA ASP A 492 35.57 -9.19 11.10
C ASP A 492 34.76 -8.64 12.31
N ILE A 493 33.46 -8.37 12.12
CA ILE A 493 32.55 -8.02 13.22
C ILE A 493 32.40 -9.20 14.17
N LEU A 494 32.16 -10.41 13.66
CA LEU A 494 32.04 -11.61 14.49
C LEU A 494 33.28 -11.81 15.38
N GLU A 495 34.48 -11.61 14.86
CA GLU A 495 35.72 -11.69 15.64
C GLU A 495 35.78 -10.62 16.75
N ALA A 496 35.50 -9.36 16.40
CA ALA A 496 35.48 -8.26 17.37
C ALA A 496 34.48 -8.51 18.51
N ASN A 497 33.27 -8.94 18.18
CA ASN A 497 32.21 -9.24 19.13
C ASN A 497 32.43 -10.53 19.93
N SER A 498 33.06 -11.55 19.34
CA SER A 498 33.43 -12.76 20.08
C SER A 498 34.47 -12.46 21.16
N SER A 499 35.46 -11.61 20.85
CA SER A 499 36.43 -11.13 21.85
C SER A 499 35.77 -10.25 22.92
N PHE A 500 34.83 -9.38 22.54
CA PHE A 500 34.08 -8.57 23.50
C PHE A 500 33.23 -9.44 24.45
N LEU A 501 32.56 -10.46 23.91
CA LEU A 501 31.80 -11.42 24.70
C LEU A 501 32.68 -12.22 25.67
N GLN A 502 33.90 -12.59 25.25
CA GLN A 502 34.86 -13.26 26.11
C GLN A 502 35.25 -12.37 27.30
N ASP A 503 35.59 -11.11 27.05
CA ASP A 503 35.93 -10.14 28.11
C ASP A 503 34.74 -9.93 29.08
N LEU A 504 33.51 -9.83 28.56
CA LEU A 504 32.31 -9.70 29.39
C LEU A 504 32.02 -10.95 30.21
N THR A 505 32.25 -12.14 29.64
CA THR A 505 32.04 -13.42 30.33
C THR A 505 33.05 -13.59 31.45
N GLN A 506 34.32 -13.28 31.21
CA GLN A 506 35.35 -13.28 32.27
C GLN A 506 34.99 -12.29 33.39
N ARG A 507 34.47 -11.10 33.07
CA ARG A 507 34.02 -10.13 34.08
C ARG A 507 32.79 -10.62 34.87
N SER A 508 32.00 -11.52 34.30
CA SER A 508 30.82 -12.08 34.96
C SER A 508 31.15 -13.10 36.05
N GLU A 509 32.32 -13.76 35.97
CA GLU A 509 32.74 -14.79 36.93
C GLU A 509 33.00 -14.21 38.33
N GLU A 510 33.52 -12.98 38.40
CA GLU A 510 33.78 -12.26 39.65
C GLU A 510 32.87 -11.02 39.79
N TRP A 511 31.65 -11.02 39.23
CA TRP A 511 30.86 -9.79 39.15
C TRP A 511 30.53 -9.16 40.51
N SER A 512 30.76 -7.85 40.65
CA SER A 512 30.40 -7.06 41.82
C SER A 512 29.95 -5.66 41.42
N ARG A 513 29.21 -4.98 42.29
CA ARG A 513 28.69 -3.63 42.03
C ARG A 513 29.77 -2.59 41.77
N LEU A 514 30.98 -2.83 42.31
CA LEU A 514 32.14 -1.96 42.20
C LEU A 514 33.01 -2.26 40.97
N HIS A 515 32.75 -3.37 40.28
CA HIS A 515 33.54 -3.75 39.10
C HIS A 515 33.23 -2.86 37.91
N CYS A 516 34.29 -2.51 37.19
CA CYS A 516 34.22 -1.72 35.98
C CYS A 516 33.73 -2.59 34.82
N VAL A 517 33.02 -2.01 33.87
CA VAL A 517 32.69 -2.62 32.57
C VAL A 517 32.98 -1.63 31.45
N GLY A 518 33.01 -0.34 31.75
CA GLY A 518 33.41 0.71 30.82
C GLY A 518 34.78 0.47 30.22
N ASP A 519 35.75 -0.09 30.97
CA ASP A 519 37.08 -0.42 30.42
C ASP A 519 37.00 -1.47 29.29
N VAL A 520 36.11 -2.45 29.43
CA VAL A 520 35.83 -3.47 28.42
C VAL A 520 35.21 -2.81 27.17
N PHE A 521 34.26 -1.91 27.36
CA PHE A 521 33.69 -1.14 26.24
C PHE A 521 34.70 -0.24 25.56
N VAL A 522 35.60 0.43 26.29
CA VAL A 522 36.66 1.26 25.70
C VAL A 522 37.57 0.41 24.81
N ARG A 523 37.95 -0.79 25.25
CA ARG A 523 38.70 -1.75 24.40
C ARG A 523 37.91 -2.18 23.17
N PHE A 524 36.61 -2.44 23.31
CA PHE A 524 35.73 -2.75 22.18
C PHE A 524 35.60 -1.58 21.20
N CYS A 525 35.52 -0.34 21.71
CA CYS A 525 35.44 0.87 20.88
C CYS A 525 36.66 1.02 19.96
N ALA A 526 37.83 0.55 20.38
CA ALA A 526 39.01 0.52 19.52
C ALA A 526 38.87 -0.42 18.29
N LYS A 527 37.93 -1.37 18.32
CA LYS A 527 37.64 -2.33 17.25
C LYS A 527 36.49 -1.89 16.33
N LEU A 528 35.90 -0.70 16.52
CA LEU A 528 34.77 -0.20 15.70
C LEU A 528 35.10 -0.05 14.20
N ARG A 529 36.39 -0.04 13.83
CA ARG A 529 36.83 -0.07 12.43
C ARG A 529 36.23 -1.26 11.65
N ALA A 530 36.03 -2.41 12.28
CA ALA A 530 35.38 -3.57 11.65
C ALA A 530 33.95 -3.23 11.19
N TYR A 531 33.18 -2.56 12.05
CA TYR A 531 31.83 -2.08 11.71
C TYR A 531 31.87 -1.02 10.59
N THR A 532 32.86 -0.12 10.59
CA THR A 532 32.99 0.90 9.54
C THR A 532 33.24 0.24 8.18
N ASN A 533 34.14 -0.75 8.13
CA ASN A 533 34.41 -1.52 6.91
C ASN A 533 33.15 -2.26 6.42
N PHE A 534 32.36 -2.82 7.33
CA PHE A 534 31.09 -3.46 7.00
C PHE A 534 30.08 -2.49 6.39
N PHE A 535 29.81 -1.34 7.03
CA PHE A 535 28.83 -0.38 6.53
C PHE A 535 29.23 0.25 5.20
N ASN A 536 30.52 0.52 4.98
CA ASN A 536 31.02 1.01 3.70
C ASN A 536 30.81 0.00 2.56
N ASN A 537 30.93 -1.31 2.86
CA ASN A 537 30.80 -2.37 1.87
C ASN A 537 29.39 -2.97 1.78
N TYR A 538 28.45 -2.54 2.64
CA TYR A 538 27.13 -3.13 2.78
C TYR A 538 26.34 -3.12 1.47
N SER A 539 26.27 -1.97 0.79
CA SER A 539 25.53 -1.83 -0.48
C SER A 539 26.10 -2.75 -1.56
N THR A 540 27.41 -2.83 -1.66
CA THR A 540 28.12 -3.72 -2.58
C THR A 540 27.86 -5.19 -2.27
N ALA A 541 27.89 -5.58 -1.00
CA ALA A 541 27.60 -6.94 -0.56
C ALA A 541 26.16 -7.36 -0.92
N ILE A 542 25.17 -6.52 -0.64
CA ILE A 542 23.76 -6.79 -0.96
C ILE A 542 23.56 -6.91 -2.49
N ARG A 543 24.07 -5.95 -3.27
CA ARG A 543 24.00 -6.00 -4.75
C ARG A 543 24.67 -7.26 -5.31
N THR A 544 25.77 -7.69 -4.70
CA THR A 544 26.47 -8.93 -5.10
C THR A 544 25.65 -10.17 -4.78
N ILE A 545 25.00 -10.22 -3.60
CA ILE A 545 24.07 -11.30 -3.24
C ILE A 545 22.93 -11.39 -4.25
N ASP A 546 22.29 -10.26 -4.60
CA ASP A 546 21.16 -10.24 -5.53
C ASP A 546 21.59 -10.66 -6.94
N LYS A 547 22.70 -10.11 -7.43
CA LYS A 547 23.28 -10.52 -8.72
C LYS A 547 23.63 -12.01 -8.75
N CYS A 548 24.19 -12.56 -7.66
CA CYS A 548 24.46 -13.99 -7.57
C CYS A 548 23.18 -14.84 -7.52
N LYS A 549 22.12 -14.39 -6.83
CA LYS A 549 20.81 -15.07 -6.81
C LYS A 549 20.16 -15.11 -8.21
N GLU A 550 20.31 -14.05 -8.98
CA GLU A 550 19.77 -13.96 -10.34
C GLU A 550 20.57 -14.83 -11.32
N MET A 551 21.90 -14.68 -11.32
CA MET A 551 22.77 -15.26 -12.33
C MET A 551 23.19 -16.72 -12.05
N LEU A 552 23.21 -17.16 -10.79
CA LEU A 552 23.76 -18.47 -10.39
C LEU A 552 22.66 -19.38 -9.80
N PRO A 553 22.13 -20.35 -10.58
CA PRO A 553 21.07 -21.25 -10.10
C PRO A 553 21.46 -22.08 -8.86
N ALA A 554 22.73 -22.51 -8.78
CA ALA A 554 23.24 -23.26 -7.64
C ALA A 554 23.23 -22.42 -6.35
N PHE A 555 23.64 -21.15 -6.44
CA PHE A 555 23.60 -20.21 -5.31
C PHE A 555 22.16 -19.90 -4.90
N ARG A 556 21.25 -19.70 -5.86
CA ARG A 556 19.82 -19.51 -5.58
C ARG A 556 19.21 -20.70 -4.84
N ALA A 557 19.51 -21.93 -5.28
CA ALA A 557 19.06 -23.15 -4.60
C ALA A 557 19.68 -23.30 -3.21
N PHE A 558 20.96 -22.95 -3.05
CA PHE A 558 21.66 -22.94 -1.76
C PHE A 558 20.96 -21.98 -0.79
N ILE A 559 20.74 -20.72 -1.17
CA ILE A 559 20.08 -19.73 -0.32
C ILE A 559 18.67 -20.18 0.04
N LYS A 560 17.88 -20.68 -0.93
CA LYS A 560 16.52 -21.19 -0.65
C LYS A 560 16.48 -22.31 0.40
N ARG A 561 17.53 -23.14 0.49
CA ARG A 561 17.62 -24.24 1.44
C ARG A 561 18.06 -23.82 2.85
N HIS A 562 18.90 -22.79 2.95
CA HIS A 562 19.54 -22.39 4.20
C HIS A 562 18.95 -21.13 4.83
N ASP A 563 18.29 -20.27 4.04
CA ASP A 563 17.51 -19.14 4.53
C ASP A 563 16.31 -19.62 5.35
N ARG A 564 15.95 -18.80 6.34
CA ARG A 564 14.78 -19.00 7.18
C ARG A 564 14.73 -20.39 7.82
N THR A 565 15.89 -20.84 8.30
CA THR A 565 16.01 -22.05 9.11
C THR A 565 16.02 -21.67 10.60
N PHE A 566 15.87 -22.65 11.48
CA PHE A 566 15.95 -22.40 12.92
C PHE A 566 17.30 -21.81 13.33
N ALA A 567 18.40 -22.32 12.74
CA ALA A 567 19.75 -21.79 12.97
C ALA A 567 19.89 -20.31 12.61
N THR A 568 19.13 -19.83 11.61
CA THR A 568 19.11 -18.41 11.20
C THR A 568 17.97 -17.61 11.83
N ARG A 569 17.33 -18.14 12.88
CA ARG A 569 16.17 -17.52 13.57
C ARG A 569 15.02 -17.18 12.62
N MET A 570 14.81 -18.00 11.59
CA MET A 570 13.82 -17.78 10.54
C MET A 570 14.03 -16.48 9.74
N LEU A 571 15.25 -15.95 9.73
CA LEU A 571 15.66 -14.78 8.95
C LEU A 571 16.34 -15.22 7.65
N SER A 572 16.20 -14.40 6.62
CA SER A 572 16.98 -14.47 5.38
C SER A 572 18.39 -13.88 5.58
N LEU A 573 19.32 -14.24 4.70
CA LEU A 573 20.68 -13.70 4.74
C LEU A 573 20.72 -12.15 4.74
N GLN A 574 19.86 -11.50 3.95
CA GLN A 574 19.78 -10.04 3.88
C GLN A 574 19.24 -9.42 5.19
N GLU A 575 18.27 -10.07 5.84
CA GLU A 575 17.77 -9.63 7.16
C GLU A 575 18.83 -9.80 8.26
N LEU A 576 19.65 -10.86 8.21
CA LEU A 576 20.76 -11.05 9.14
C LEU A 576 21.80 -9.94 9.03
N PHE A 577 22.06 -9.46 7.81
CA PHE A 577 23.00 -8.37 7.54
C PHE A 577 22.53 -7.01 8.08
N LEU A 578 21.26 -6.85 8.47
CA LEU A 578 20.76 -5.66 9.14
C LEU A 578 21.10 -5.62 10.64
N SER A 579 21.42 -6.77 11.24
CA SER A 579 21.65 -6.88 12.69
C SER A 579 22.77 -5.98 13.25
N PRO A 580 23.90 -5.72 12.57
CA PRO A 580 24.95 -4.85 13.11
C PRO A 580 24.52 -3.40 13.30
N ALA A 581 23.69 -2.85 12.40
CA ALA A 581 23.17 -1.49 12.54
C ALA A 581 22.32 -1.37 13.81
N LYS A 582 21.41 -2.32 14.01
CA LYS A 582 20.56 -2.38 15.20
C LYS A 582 21.39 -2.54 16.47
N ARG A 583 22.44 -3.36 16.45
CA ARG A 583 23.26 -3.62 17.64
C ARG A 583 23.99 -2.36 18.13
N VAL A 584 24.45 -1.50 17.22
CA VAL A 584 25.09 -0.23 17.62
C VAL A 584 24.13 0.68 18.39
N GLU A 585 22.84 0.74 18.00
CA GLU A 585 21.81 1.48 18.75
C GLU A 585 21.57 0.88 20.15
N GLU A 586 21.55 -0.45 20.24
CA GLU A 586 21.38 -1.17 21.50
C GLU A 586 22.54 -0.91 22.47
N TYR A 587 23.80 -0.86 22.00
CA TYR A 587 24.94 -0.54 22.87
C TYR A 587 24.84 0.84 23.51
N VAL A 588 24.40 1.85 22.77
CA VAL A 588 24.21 3.21 23.31
C VAL A 588 23.13 3.18 24.40
N THR A 589 22.02 2.48 24.15
CA THR A 589 20.92 2.37 25.11
C THR A 589 21.33 1.61 26.39
N LEU A 590 22.08 0.53 26.25
CA LEU A 590 22.60 -0.26 27.36
C LEU A 590 23.62 0.53 28.18
N LEU A 591 24.52 1.28 27.54
CA LEU A 591 25.48 2.14 28.24
C LEU A 591 24.82 3.34 28.93
N GLN A 592 23.78 3.95 28.35
CA GLN A 592 22.98 4.98 29.01
C GLN A 592 22.31 4.43 30.27
N SER A 593 21.75 3.22 30.18
CA SER A 593 21.13 2.54 31.33
C SER A 593 22.17 2.19 32.39
N LEU A 594 23.36 1.73 31.99
CA LEU A 594 24.46 1.45 32.92
C LEU A 594 24.95 2.73 33.61
N MET A 595 25.06 3.84 32.86
CA MET A 595 25.46 5.15 33.37
C MET A 595 24.46 5.69 34.40
N LEU A 596 23.16 5.53 34.16
CA LEU A 596 22.10 5.93 35.09
C LEU A 596 22.28 5.30 36.49
N HIS A 597 22.80 4.07 36.53
CA HIS A 597 23.06 3.32 37.75
C HIS A 597 24.55 3.32 38.18
N THR A 598 25.35 4.24 37.62
CA THR A 598 26.77 4.40 37.93
C THR A 598 27.02 5.80 38.52
N PRO A 599 27.04 5.97 39.85
CA PRO A 599 27.21 7.29 40.46
C PRO A 599 28.60 7.87 40.14
N PRO A 600 28.77 9.21 40.21
CA PRO A 600 30.02 9.88 39.83
C PRO A 600 31.24 9.47 40.68
N GLY A 601 31.03 8.96 41.90
CA GLY A 601 32.11 8.43 42.75
C GLY A 601 32.54 6.99 42.42
N HIS A 602 31.92 6.35 41.43
CA HIS A 602 32.21 4.97 41.05
C HIS A 602 33.45 4.90 40.12
N PRO A 603 34.39 3.93 40.29
CA PRO A 603 35.61 3.83 39.45
C PRO A 603 35.32 3.65 37.95
N ASP A 604 34.17 3.07 37.63
CA ASP A 604 33.71 2.86 36.25
C ASP A 604 33.12 4.12 35.58
N HIS A 605 32.72 5.15 36.34
CA HIS A 605 31.96 6.28 35.80
C HIS A 605 32.68 6.98 34.65
N THR A 606 33.99 7.20 34.78
CA THR A 606 34.82 7.82 33.74
C THR A 606 34.91 6.96 32.49
N HIS A 607 35.12 5.65 32.65
CA HIS A 607 35.24 4.70 31.55
C HIS A 607 33.91 4.51 30.82
N THR A 608 32.80 4.37 31.56
CA THR A 608 31.45 4.27 30.98
C THR A 608 31.09 5.54 30.23
N SER A 609 31.46 6.72 30.72
CA SER A 609 31.18 8.00 30.06
C SER A 609 31.96 8.11 28.74
N ALA A 610 33.25 7.82 28.78
CA ALA A 610 34.08 7.83 27.57
C ALA A 610 33.60 6.82 26.52
N ALA A 611 33.22 5.61 26.95
CA ALA A 611 32.63 4.60 26.06
C ALA A 611 31.28 5.07 25.47
N LEU A 612 30.44 5.71 26.28
CA LEU A 612 29.15 6.21 25.82
C LEU A 612 29.33 7.33 24.79
N ASP A 613 30.22 8.30 25.04
CA ASP A 613 30.49 9.41 24.11
C ASP A 613 31.05 8.90 22.79
N THR A 614 31.99 7.94 22.83
CA THR A 614 32.57 7.33 21.62
C THR A 614 31.52 6.58 20.81
N LEU A 615 30.69 5.74 21.43
CA LEU A 615 29.62 5.00 20.73
C LEU A 615 28.50 5.92 20.24
N TRP A 616 28.17 6.98 20.97
CA TRP A 616 27.15 7.95 20.54
C TRP A 616 27.61 8.74 19.31
N ASN A 617 28.86 9.19 19.31
CA ASN A 617 29.48 9.82 18.14
C ASN A 617 29.58 8.84 16.96
N TYR A 618 29.95 7.59 17.22
CA TYR A 618 30.05 6.55 16.21
C TYR A 618 28.69 6.20 15.58
N ARG A 619 27.65 6.10 16.40
CA ARG A 619 26.26 5.92 15.95
C ARG A 619 25.82 7.04 15.01
N ASN A 620 26.10 8.29 15.39
CA ASN A 620 25.80 9.45 14.55
C ASN A 620 26.62 9.44 13.25
N PHE A 621 27.88 8.99 13.31
CA PHE A 621 28.70 8.77 12.12
C PHE A 621 28.08 7.72 11.18
N ILE A 622 27.64 6.56 11.70
CA ILE A 622 26.96 5.53 10.90
C ILE A 622 25.67 6.09 10.28
N HIS A 623 24.85 6.82 11.04
CA HIS A 623 23.64 7.44 10.49
C HIS A 623 23.95 8.43 9.37
N LYS A 624 25.00 9.26 9.53
CA LYS A 624 25.46 10.16 8.46
C LYS A 624 25.96 9.39 7.24
N LEU A 625 26.75 8.33 7.44
CA LEU A 625 27.26 7.47 6.39
C LEU A 625 26.13 6.81 5.59
N GLN A 626 25.18 6.17 6.28
CA GLN A 626 24.01 5.54 5.65
C GLN A 626 23.16 6.57 4.91
N LYS A 627 22.95 7.76 5.49
CA LYS A 627 22.25 8.85 4.82
C LYS A 627 22.98 9.28 3.54
N SER A 628 24.30 9.44 3.58
CA SER A 628 25.12 9.81 2.43
C SER A 628 25.06 8.76 1.33
N LEU A 629 25.18 7.46 1.65
CA LEU A 629 25.08 6.37 0.69
C LEU A 629 23.69 6.31 0.04
N ASN A 630 22.64 6.47 0.83
CA ASN A 630 21.26 6.54 0.32
C ASN A 630 21.04 7.78 -0.57
N GLN A 631 21.68 8.90 -0.24
CA GLN A 631 21.63 10.12 -1.06
C GLN A 631 22.34 9.93 -2.40
N GLU A 632 23.50 9.27 -2.41
CA GLU A 632 24.25 8.95 -3.63
C GLU A 632 23.49 7.96 -4.53
N GLU A 633 22.86 6.94 -3.94
CA GLU A 633 22.02 6.00 -4.69
C GLU A 633 20.79 6.68 -5.32
N LYS A 634 20.12 7.57 -4.57
CA LYS A 634 19.03 8.39 -5.09
C LYS A 634 19.49 9.32 -6.21
N LEU A 635 20.67 9.93 -6.08
CA LEU A 635 21.24 10.78 -7.13
C LEU A 635 21.45 10.00 -8.43
N LEU A 636 21.99 8.78 -8.33
CA LEU A 636 22.15 7.87 -9.47
C LEU A 636 20.82 7.47 -10.11
N GLU A 637 19.80 7.21 -9.30
CA GLU A 637 18.45 6.89 -9.78
C GLU A 637 17.83 8.07 -10.54
N VAL A 638 17.95 9.28 -9.99
CA VAL A 638 17.47 10.53 -10.61
C VAL A 638 18.21 10.83 -11.92
N GLN A 639 19.54 10.68 -11.94
CA GLN A 639 20.32 10.88 -13.17
C GLN A 639 19.90 9.89 -14.27
N LYS A 640 19.57 8.63 -13.91
CA LYS A 640 19.06 7.63 -14.86
C LYS A 640 17.63 7.92 -15.33
N SER A 641 16.81 8.56 -14.50
CA SER A 641 15.42 8.88 -14.85
C SER A 641 15.28 10.09 -15.78
N ILE A 642 16.28 10.99 -15.79
CA ILE A 642 16.31 12.18 -16.65
C ILE A 642 17.03 11.87 -17.97
N GLN A 643 16.32 11.97 -19.09
CA GLN A 643 16.85 11.83 -20.44
C GLN A 643 17.76 13.01 -20.81
N GLY A 644 18.96 12.72 -21.32
CA GLY A 644 19.95 13.73 -21.71
C GLY A 644 20.57 14.48 -20.53
N CYS A 645 20.48 13.95 -19.32
CA CYS A 645 21.02 14.58 -18.12
C CYS A 645 22.57 14.67 -18.19
N PRO A 646 23.18 15.83 -17.91
CA PRO A 646 24.62 15.92 -17.69
C PRO A 646 25.00 15.11 -16.43
N ASN A 647 26.29 14.84 -16.25
CA ASN A 647 26.74 14.13 -15.05
C ASN A 647 26.43 14.97 -13.81
N LEU A 648 25.52 14.48 -12.96
CA LEU A 648 25.16 15.15 -11.72
C LEU A 648 26.05 14.72 -10.56
N GLN A 649 26.92 13.70 -10.74
CA GLN A 649 27.79 13.19 -9.69
C GLN A 649 28.95 14.16 -9.40
N GLU A 650 28.74 15.04 -8.42
CA GLU A 650 29.77 15.88 -7.82
C GLU A 650 29.92 15.56 -6.33
N ALA A 651 31.13 15.72 -5.80
CA ALA A 651 31.44 15.39 -4.42
C ALA A 651 30.58 16.24 -3.46
N GLY A 652 29.78 15.58 -2.62
CA GLY A 652 28.90 16.25 -1.67
C GLY A 652 27.56 16.73 -2.24
N ARG A 653 27.25 16.47 -3.52
CA ARG A 653 25.93 16.78 -4.08
C ARG A 653 24.87 15.77 -3.62
N TYR A 654 23.74 16.25 -3.14
CA TYR A 654 22.58 15.43 -2.81
C TYR A 654 21.26 16.12 -3.17
N MET A 655 20.25 15.31 -3.52
CA MET A 655 18.92 15.81 -3.82
C MET A 655 18.17 16.19 -2.53
N ILE A 656 17.60 17.39 -2.50
CA ILE A 656 16.77 17.89 -1.40
C ILE A 656 15.30 17.54 -1.66
N THR A 657 14.76 17.95 -2.81
CA THR A 657 13.35 17.71 -3.16
C THR A 657 13.12 17.89 -4.66
N MET A 658 11.95 17.45 -5.15
CA MET A 658 11.47 17.64 -6.52
C MET A 658 10.09 18.28 -6.48
N GLN A 659 9.84 19.21 -7.40
CA GLN A 659 8.53 19.83 -7.57
C GLN A 659 8.15 19.90 -9.05
N ASP A 660 6.97 19.37 -9.36
CA ASP A 660 6.34 19.59 -10.66
C ASP A 660 5.70 20.98 -10.68
N VAL A 661 5.97 21.74 -11.75
CA VAL A 661 5.48 23.10 -11.97
C VAL A 661 5.08 23.31 -13.42
N VAL A 662 4.29 24.34 -13.66
CA VAL A 662 3.97 24.80 -15.01
C VAL A 662 4.79 26.04 -15.35
N LEU A 663 5.38 26.07 -16.54
CA LEU A 663 6.05 27.24 -17.10
C LEU A 663 5.02 28.20 -17.71
N LEU A 664 5.05 29.44 -17.27
CA LEU A 664 4.17 30.52 -17.69
C LEU A 664 4.95 31.54 -18.53
N THR A 665 4.32 32.03 -19.60
CA THR A 665 4.81 33.18 -20.39
C THR A 665 3.79 34.30 -20.35
N CYS A 666 4.24 35.52 -20.06
CA CYS A 666 3.38 36.69 -20.08
C CYS A 666 3.12 37.12 -21.53
N LEU A 667 1.85 37.28 -21.90
CA LEU A 667 1.47 37.64 -23.28
C LEU A 667 1.72 39.11 -23.59
N ASN A 668 1.72 40.00 -22.58
CA ASN A 668 1.98 41.44 -22.72
C ASN A 668 2.59 42.00 -21.45
N GLU A 669 3.84 42.47 -21.52
CA GLU A 669 4.56 43.03 -20.38
C GLU A 669 4.14 44.48 -20.03
N ASP A 670 3.53 45.21 -20.97
CA ASP A 670 3.15 46.61 -20.80
C ASP A 670 1.85 46.83 -19.99
N ILE A 671 1.19 45.75 -19.57
CA ILE A 671 -0.06 45.80 -18.78
C ILE A 671 0.27 45.76 -17.28
N ALA A 672 -0.51 46.51 -16.48
CA ALA A 672 -0.43 46.50 -15.02
C ALA A 672 -0.46 45.06 -14.45
N LEU A 673 0.41 44.77 -13.48
CA LEU A 673 0.64 43.43 -12.92
C LEU A 673 -0.64 42.69 -12.54
N SER A 674 -1.65 43.40 -12.01
CA SER A 674 -2.93 42.83 -11.59
C SER A 674 -3.81 42.30 -12.74
N LEU A 675 -3.54 42.71 -13.98
CA LEU A 675 -4.31 42.37 -15.19
C LEU A 675 -3.51 41.53 -16.20
N ARG A 676 -2.24 41.19 -15.88
CA ARG A 676 -1.40 40.40 -16.78
C ARG A 676 -1.97 39.00 -16.96
N MET A 677 -2.05 38.57 -18.21
CA MET A 677 -2.46 37.24 -18.61
C MET A 677 -1.22 36.41 -18.93
N TYR A 678 -1.21 35.18 -18.45
CA TYR A 678 -0.13 34.24 -18.64
C TYR A 678 -0.62 33.01 -19.39
N GLU A 679 0.19 32.53 -20.31
CA GLU A 679 -0.02 31.29 -21.06
C GLU A 679 0.84 30.17 -20.47
N CYS A 680 0.25 28.99 -20.28
CA CYS A 680 0.97 27.78 -19.91
C CYS A 680 1.70 27.23 -21.13
N VAL A 681 3.04 27.25 -21.10
CA VAL A 681 3.87 26.82 -22.24
C VAL A 681 4.26 25.35 -22.12
N LYS A 682 4.72 24.92 -20.93
CA LYS A 682 5.28 23.58 -20.69
C LYS A 682 5.06 23.14 -19.25
N GLU A 683 5.06 21.84 -19.01
CA GLU A 683 5.24 21.26 -17.69
C GLU A 683 6.73 21.04 -17.42
N LEU A 684 7.17 21.43 -16.23
CA LEU A 684 8.55 21.32 -15.79
C LEU A 684 8.64 20.48 -14.52
N GLY A 685 9.68 19.66 -14.42
CA GLY A 685 10.12 19.09 -13.16
C GLY A 685 11.33 19.87 -12.64
N LEU A 686 11.21 20.49 -11.47
CA LEU A 686 12.30 21.16 -10.78
C LEU A 686 12.94 20.20 -9.78
N PHE A 687 14.20 19.85 -9.99
CA PHE A 687 14.98 19.02 -9.07
C PHE A 687 15.96 19.91 -8.30
N LEU A 688 15.71 20.07 -7.00
CA LEU A 688 16.55 20.88 -6.12
C LEU A 688 17.63 20.02 -5.49
N PHE A 689 18.89 20.36 -5.76
CA PHE A 689 20.06 19.84 -5.06
C PHE A 689 20.57 20.90 -4.08
N ASN A 690 21.59 20.55 -3.28
CA ASN A 690 22.19 21.45 -2.30
C ASN A 690 22.97 22.62 -2.91
N ASP A 691 23.34 22.55 -4.19
CA ASP A 691 24.17 23.53 -4.89
C ASP A 691 23.55 24.02 -6.22
N VAL A 692 22.63 23.24 -6.80
CA VAL A 692 22.08 23.46 -8.14
C VAL A 692 20.58 23.13 -8.22
N VAL A 693 19.86 23.83 -9.11
CA VAL A 693 18.51 23.44 -9.54
C VAL A 693 18.59 22.91 -10.96
N VAL A 694 18.17 21.67 -11.16
CA VAL A 694 18.03 21.07 -12.48
C VAL A 694 16.58 21.21 -12.92
N LEU A 695 16.37 21.92 -14.02
CA LEU A 695 15.08 22.05 -14.68
C LEU A 695 14.98 20.99 -15.77
N THR A 696 13.86 20.28 -15.77
CA THR A 696 13.52 19.28 -16.78
C THR A 696 12.19 19.62 -17.41
N GLU A 697 12.02 19.31 -18.69
CA GLU A 697 10.71 19.27 -19.32
C GLU A 697 10.06 17.95 -18.95
N LYS A 698 8.93 18.04 -18.27
CA LYS A 698 8.14 16.86 -17.93
C LYS A 698 7.29 16.53 -19.15
N ARG A 699 7.42 15.30 -19.63
CA ARG A 699 6.59 14.74 -20.69
C ARG A 699 5.85 13.56 -20.16
N GLU A 700 4.54 13.68 -20.15
CA GLU A 700 3.65 12.57 -19.87
C GLU A 700 3.44 11.80 -21.18
N THR A 701 4.07 10.63 -21.26
CA THR A 701 3.85 9.71 -22.37
C THR A 701 2.79 8.72 -21.96
N HIS A 702 1.68 8.74 -22.69
CA HIS A 702 0.67 7.72 -22.57
C HIS A 702 1.14 6.52 -23.39
N VAL A 703 1.57 5.47 -22.69
CA VAL A 703 1.77 4.18 -23.34
C VAL A 703 0.38 3.70 -23.72
N PRO A 704 0.12 3.42 -25.01
CA PRO A 704 -1.16 2.88 -25.43
C PRO A 704 -1.53 1.70 -24.55
N PHE A 705 -2.78 1.65 -24.08
CA PHE A 705 -3.32 0.51 -23.33
C PHE A 705 -2.79 0.31 -21.89
N SER A 706 -1.99 1.23 -21.38
CA SER A 706 -1.62 1.31 -19.95
C SER A 706 -2.35 2.45 -19.24
N LEU A 707 -2.97 2.15 -18.09
CA LEU A 707 -3.50 3.18 -17.18
C LEU A 707 -2.40 3.98 -16.47
N ALA A 708 -1.18 3.44 -16.45
CA ALA A 708 -0.03 4.12 -15.90
C ALA A 708 0.50 5.12 -16.94
N VAL A 709 0.37 6.41 -16.61
CA VAL A 709 1.05 7.48 -17.33
C VAL A 709 2.54 7.35 -17.06
N LYS A 710 3.34 7.19 -18.12
CA LYS A 710 4.79 7.17 -17.98
C LYS A 710 5.28 8.60 -18.05
N THR A 711 5.62 9.16 -16.89
CA THR A 711 6.32 10.43 -16.81
C THR A 711 7.77 10.22 -17.26
N SER A 712 8.20 11.08 -18.17
CA SER A 712 9.58 11.16 -18.61
C SER A 712 10.07 12.58 -18.40
N HIS A 713 11.30 12.72 -17.92
CA HIS A 713 11.92 14.02 -17.70
C HIS A 713 13.03 14.17 -18.73
N THR A 714 12.99 15.23 -19.55
CA THR A 714 14.08 15.59 -20.46
C THR A 714 14.83 16.79 -19.89
N PHE A 715 16.16 16.72 -19.85
CA PHE A 715 16.97 17.80 -19.31
C PHE A 715 16.79 19.11 -20.10
N LEU A 716 16.58 20.24 -19.41
CA LEU A 716 16.49 21.57 -20.02
C LEU A 716 17.62 22.50 -19.62
N ALA A 717 17.85 22.63 -18.32
CA ALA A 717 18.83 23.56 -17.77
C ALA A 717 19.30 23.11 -16.39
N SER A 718 20.52 23.51 -16.05
CA SER A 718 21.10 23.35 -14.71
C SER A 718 21.57 24.73 -14.27
N VAL A 719 21.08 25.20 -13.12
CA VAL A 719 21.33 26.57 -12.63
C VAL A 719 21.88 26.52 -11.22
N SER A 720 23.08 27.07 -11.02
CA SER A 720 23.69 27.17 -9.69
C SER A 720 22.86 28.06 -8.76
N LEU A 721 22.66 27.61 -7.53
CA LEU A 721 21.91 28.32 -6.49
C LEU A 721 22.48 29.72 -6.18
N HIS A 722 23.80 29.90 -6.30
CA HIS A 722 24.46 31.20 -6.10
C HIS A 722 24.02 32.26 -7.12
N SER A 723 23.68 31.83 -8.34
CA SER A 723 23.30 32.69 -9.45
C SER A 723 21.78 32.83 -9.63
N LEU A 724 20.99 32.08 -8.86
CA LEU A 724 19.55 31.99 -9.01
C LEU A 724 18.86 32.97 -8.06
N SER A 725 18.16 33.97 -8.57
CA SER A 725 17.24 34.78 -7.77
C SER A 725 15.80 34.27 -7.92
N VAL A 726 15.02 34.41 -6.85
CA VAL A 726 13.66 33.90 -6.76
C VAL A 726 12.78 35.01 -6.24
N THR A 727 11.71 35.33 -6.95
CA THR A 727 10.74 36.33 -6.50
C THR A 727 9.36 35.71 -6.44
N ASP A 728 8.75 35.76 -5.25
CA ASP A 728 7.38 35.35 -5.07
C ASP A 728 6.44 36.33 -5.80
N MET A 729 5.50 35.79 -6.57
CA MET A 729 4.53 36.60 -7.31
C MET A 729 3.19 36.62 -6.58
N VAL A 730 2.60 37.81 -6.51
CA VAL A 730 1.28 38.02 -5.93
C VAL A 730 0.23 37.35 -6.81
N ASP A 731 -0.67 36.60 -6.18
CA ASP A 731 -1.80 35.97 -6.85
C ASP A 731 -2.66 37.02 -7.56
N THR A 732 -2.97 36.76 -8.82
CA THR A 732 -3.86 37.57 -9.63
C THR A 732 -5.18 36.84 -9.85
N LYS A 733 -6.12 37.51 -10.54
CA LYS A 733 -7.36 36.85 -10.98
C LYS A 733 -7.10 35.64 -11.88
N TYR A 734 -5.98 35.63 -12.60
CA TYR A 734 -5.70 34.66 -13.67
C TYR A 734 -4.63 33.64 -13.31
N VAL A 735 -3.70 33.99 -12.42
CA VAL A 735 -2.60 33.13 -12.01
C VAL A 735 -2.55 33.08 -10.49
N LYS A 736 -2.44 31.87 -9.96
CA LYS A 736 -2.26 31.60 -8.53
C LYS A 736 -1.01 30.77 -8.32
N ASN A 737 -0.44 30.87 -7.12
CA ASN A 737 0.71 30.10 -6.68
C ASN A 737 1.92 30.22 -7.63
N SER A 738 2.11 31.39 -8.24
CA SER A 738 3.25 31.64 -9.14
C SER A 738 4.46 32.19 -8.40
N PHE A 739 5.64 31.93 -8.96
CA PHE A 739 6.92 32.50 -8.56
C PHE A 739 7.83 32.61 -9.78
N LEU A 740 8.80 33.52 -9.75
CA LEU A 740 9.74 33.74 -10.84
C LEU A 740 11.14 33.27 -10.42
N LEU A 741 11.74 32.42 -11.24
CA LEU A 741 13.12 31.99 -11.16
C LEU A 741 13.95 32.78 -12.17
N VAL A 742 14.94 33.54 -11.73
CA VAL A 742 15.81 34.32 -12.61
C VAL A 742 17.25 33.82 -12.47
N SER A 743 17.85 33.46 -13.60
CA SER A 743 19.28 33.22 -13.76
C SER A 743 19.90 34.33 -14.62
N PRO A 744 21.23 34.48 -14.66
CA PRO A 744 21.88 35.55 -15.42
C PRO A 744 21.49 35.60 -16.90
N ASN A 745 21.16 34.44 -17.48
CA ASN A 745 20.90 34.31 -18.92
C ASN A 745 19.43 34.04 -19.25
N ARG A 746 18.59 33.68 -18.27
CA ARG A 746 17.22 33.18 -18.49
C ARG A 746 16.32 33.43 -17.28
N GLN A 747 15.04 33.66 -17.54
CA GLN A 747 14.00 33.73 -16.52
C GLN A 747 12.91 32.67 -16.78
N TRP A 748 12.35 32.10 -15.72
CA TRP A 748 11.26 31.13 -15.77
C TRP A 748 10.18 31.56 -14.79
N THR A 749 9.00 31.92 -15.32
CA THR A 749 7.83 32.13 -14.47
C THR A 749 7.18 30.77 -14.24
N CYS A 750 7.14 30.30 -13.00
CA CYS A 750 6.62 28.99 -12.65
C CYS A 750 5.36 29.12 -11.79
N ALA A 751 4.46 28.14 -11.85
CA ALA A 751 3.33 28.04 -10.94
C ALA A 751 3.10 26.59 -10.48
N THR A 752 2.69 26.42 -9.23
CA THR A 752 2.29 25.12 -8.66
C THR A 752 0.77 24.96 -8.63
N ASP A 753 0.32 23.71 -8.57
CA ASP A 753 -1.12 23.41 -8.43
C ASP A 753 -1.68 23.84 -7.07
N ARG A 754 -0.89 23.70 -5.99
CA ARG A 754 -1.27 24.04 -4.62
C ARG A 754 -0.35 25.08 -4.01
N ASP A 755 -0.91 25.94 -3.18
CA ASP A 755 -0.16 26.93 -2.39
C ASP A 755 0.81 26.28 -1.40
N GLU A 756 0.39 25.15 -0.78
CA GLU A 756 1.27 24.34 0.07
C GLU A 756 2.55 23.88 -0.66
N ASP A 757 2.44 23.55 -1.94
CA ASP A 757 3.58 23.05 -2.73
C ASP A 757 4.52 24.20 -3.08
N LYS A 758 3.98 25.38 -3.42
CA LYS A 758 4.76 26.61 -3.61
C LYS A 758 5.52 26.98 -2.33
N THR A 759 4.82 27.05 -1.20
CA THR A 759 5.42 27.46 0.07
C THR A 759 6.52 26.48 0.51
N ARG A 760 6.28 25.16 0.42
CA ARG A 760 7.30 24.14 0.70
C ARG A 760 8.51 24.26 -0.22
N TRP A 761 8.28 24.42 -1.52
CA TRP A 761 9.35 24.55 -2.51
C TRP A 761 10.21 25.79 -2.25
N LEU A 762 9.59 26.96 -2.07
CA LEU A 762 10.30 28.22 -1.81
C LEU A 762 11.08 28.17 -0.49
N CYS A 763 10.52 27.58 0.56
CA CYS A 763 11.22 27.38 1.83
C CYS A 763 12.45 26.48 1.65
N ALA A 764 12.31 25.35 0.95
CA ALA A 764 13.42 24.44 0.67
C ALA A 764 14.51 25.11 -0.18
N LEU A 765 14.11 25.85 -1.22
CA LEU A 765 15.01 26.56 -2.12
C LEU A 765 15.81 27.65 -1.39
N ASN A 766 15.15 28.48 -0.58
CA ASN A 766 15.83 29.52 0.21
C ASN A 766 16.77 28.91 1.26
N SER A 767 16.36 27.83 1.92
CA SER A 767 17.22 27.11 2.86
C SER A 767 18.46 26.53 2.17
N ALA A 768 18.29 25.97 0.97
CA ALA A 768 19.39 25.45 0.17
C ALA A 768 20.33 26.57 -0.30
N LYS A 769 19.79 27.71 -0.75
CA LYS A 769 20.59 28.88 -1.12
C LYS A 769 21.44 29.41 0.04
N HIS A 770 20.84 29.58 1.22
CA HIS A 770 21.59 29.99 2.41
C HIS A 770 22.67 28.98 2.80
N ALA A 771 22.38 27.67 2.69
CA ALA A 771 23.38 26.64 2.94
C ALA A 771 24.50 26.65 1.90
N ALA A 772 24.21 26.98 0.64
CA ALA A 772 25.20 27.10 -0.42
C ALA A 772 26.09 28.33 -0.23
N GLU A 773 25.56 29.48 0.20
CA GLU A 773 26.34 30.71 0.47
C GLU A 773 27.37 30.57 1.60
N HIS A 774 27.17 29.60 2.50
CA HIS A 774 28.02 29.37 3.67
C HIS A 774 28.97 28.17 3.55
N ASN A 775 28.92 27.43 2.43
CA ASN A 775 29.89 26.39 2.06
C ASN A 775 30.79 26.88 0.94
#